data_AF-A0A4U8SEQ5-F1
#
_entry.id   AF-A0A4U8SEQ5-F1
#
_cell.length_a   1.000
_cell.length_b   1.000
_cell.length_c   1.000
_cell.angle_alpha   90.00
_cell.angle_beta   90.00
_cell.angle_gamma   90.00
#
_symmetry.space_group_name_H-M   'P 1'
#
loop_
_entity.id
_entity.type
_entity.pdbx_description
1 polymer ?
#
loop_
_entity_poly.entity_id
_entity_poly.type
_entity_poly.pdbx_seq_one_letter_code
_entity_poly.pdbx_strand_id
1 'polypeptide(L)'
;MMTYMTSLPLISKILFKRLIMLKKSFFKEIFAHNKLNPKNNSYGKTLSNIQKHALKNPISMSKVNHSHTSNIESINTGDTNDTSNNLIDTSLNVTTKQKNMPTQQLLTYNKNENIDTCNIESNHTSNIIDTSETQHTGTTENTSHVSYADHANISNREHENLINTKKYRRNKNNKTPKKSFKEVITDNANKILGFFENIFIKEPLVYSLSYENNIACKLNDTTLVTRDGNVCVGMKLEGASYASITQAREIDLAQNRSQFFNTLDSSIELNIICKKELIDLEFHECTINNKYAETIIKKWECGTKAYKINYYLIFSTKTKRVTGFFESKKRALTEEEAEHENKIQSYKDKVAKLTEVIENTKGSLTEFNPAVMKSDELLNLYATYSNMSETRLKYSYDLITDCYMTSDVEFKKDYMIFHTNTNETIYARFISIKAYETESVSSIIPTGILRENTDYYFLFSVEALKKQDAINKIKRVRTFAVDIVQNNLDNLVQLMQSDRENIMKISLSILLISKESLNDLNEKTNSMKALLERQSLSTVKETLNQKPLFFSFFPSRSNLNARKRHQTSAVLSTLCTFENDILGNKTNRWGNQPITIFKHLSGSPYFFNFHDSNSNSSVGHTLVIGGTGYGKTTLMQFLILNLFKYDINIFAMDKLRGMCAFTEFIGGEYHDLEKGSFSLNPFSLKDTKENNMFLRMWLCEMAGINDNEHDLKDIVTHTLKQLRDIEKGFIETNRDHVVSLKDFYDSMRLPNDTAIDIKSQFKEYLDSLFDNKDCALNFNRQLSILNMDAILKNPKISALSAMYLFHKIKNISKNANKGFFIWIDELRDYLNDKNMRDKIIEMIVEIRKINGVITMGLQNLDFLDELSNANTFIDNMSNYIIFPTKDEKTLEQLQSKLSLSNSEINFLSQANKNKRQILFKQKETGSAILDINLSSLGKDYLRIFSSSSEDVNDLLELKRQYPSEWRDRYLKGLKPNSFDKELT
;
A
#
# COMPACT_ATOMS: atom_id res chain seq x y z
N MET A 1 -23.99 -11.68 15.24
CA MET A 1 -25.05 -12.36 14.45
C MET A 1 -24.42 -13.55 13.73
N MET A 2 -24.18 -14.68 14.41
CA MET A 2 -23.19 -15.69 13.97
C MET A 2 -23.70 -17.14 13.97
N THR A 3 -25.02 -17.33 14.00
CA THR A 3 -25.67 -18.65 14.18
C THR A 3 -26.59 -19.05 13.03
N TYR A 4 -26.64 -18.26 11.95
CA TYR A 4 -27.49 -18.50 10.77
C TYR A 4 -26.73 -18.16 9.47
N MET A 5 -25.99 -19.13 8.92
CA MET A 5 -25.60 -19.24 7.49
C MET A 5 -24.66 -20.47 7.30
N THR A 6 -25.22 -21.68 7.32
CA THR A 6 -24.52 -22.93 6.97
C THR A 6 -25.40 -23.79 6.06
N SER A 7 -24.80 -24.61 5.19
CA SER A 7 -25.46 -25.60 4.28
C SER A 7 -26.20 -25.09 3.01
N LEU A 8 -25.58 -24.21 2.22
CA LEU A 8 -26.02 -23.86 0.84
C LEU A 8 -25.29 -24.47 -0.40
N PRO A 9 -24.24 -25.33 -0.32
CA PRO A 9 -23.41 -25.68 -1.49
C PRO A 9 -23.60 -27.09 -2.08
N LEU A 10 -24.22 -28.01 -1.33
CA LEU A 10 -24.41 -29.43 -1.73
C LEU A 10 -25.11 -29.55 -3.11
N ILE A 11 -25.94 -28.55 -3.41
CA ILE A 11 -26.63 -28.27 -4.68
C ILE A 11 -25.72 -28.41 -5.90
N SER A 12 -24.51 -27.84 -5.84
CA SER A 12 -23.58 -27.76 -6.98
C SER A 12 -23.06 -29.14 -7.40
N LYS A 13 -22.64 -29.96 -6.42
CA LYS A 13 -22.12 -31.32 -6.63
C LYS A 13 -23.18 -32.26 -7.22
N ILE A 14 -24.45 -32.12 -6.79
CA ILE A 14 -25.57 -32.94 -7.28
C ILE A 14 -25.93 -32.58 -8.73
N LEU A 15 -26.06 -31.29 -9.04
CA LEU A 15 -26.35 -30.81 -10.40
C LEU A 15 -25.27 -31.21 -11.40
N PHE A 16 -23.99 -31.10 -11.04
CA PHE A 16 -22.89 -31.41 -11.96
C PHE A 16 -22.80 -32.90 -12.31
N LYS A 17 -22.97 -33.81 -11.34
CA LYS A 17 -23.05 -35.27 -11.60
C LYS A 17 -24.21 -35.63 -12.53
N ARG A 18 -25.39 -35.03 -12.35
CA ARG A 18 -26.55 -35.26 -13.23
C ARG A 18 -26.38 -34.69 -14.64
N LEU A 19 -25.73 -33.53 -14.80
CA LEU A 19 -25.48 -32.95 -16.14
C LEU A 19 -24.61 -33.85 -17.03
N ILE A 20 -23.65 -34.56 -16.43
CA ILE A 20 -22.78 -35.53 -17.13
C ILE A 20 -23.57 -36.78 -17.55
N MET A 21 -24.51 -37.26 -16.71
CA MET A 21 -25.41 -38.37 -17.09
C MET A 21 -26.36 -37.96 -18.22
N LEU A 22 -26.97 -36.77 -18.15
CA LEU A 22 -27.89 -36.27 -19.18
C LEU A 22 -27.20 -36.13 -20.55
N LYS A 23 -25.96 -35.62 -20.59
CA LYS A 23 -25.16 -35.61 -21.84
C LYS A 23 -24.90 -37.01 -22.40
N LYS A 24 -24.69 -38.03 -21.56
CA LYS A 24 -24.56 -39.42 -22.03
C LYS A 24 -25.88 -40.00 -22.57
N SER A 25 -27.03 -39.59 -22.03
CA SER A 25 -28.34 -40.02 -22.55
C SER A 25 -28.64 -39.38 -23.91
N PHE A 26 -28.48 -38.07 -24.02
CA PHE A 26 -28.81 -37.31 -25.23
C PHE A 26 -27.98 -37.74 -26.46
N PHE A 27 -26.69 -38.06 -26.26
CA PHE A 27 -25.86 -38.67 -27.32
C PHE A 27 -26.32 -40.08 -27.72
N LYS A 28 -26.98 -40.83 -26.81
CA LYS A 28 -27.47 -42.18 -27.09
C LYS A 28 -28.73 -42.16 -27.96
N GLU A 29 -29.58 -41.14 -27.80
CA GLU A 29 -30.80 -40.93 -28.59
C GLU A 29 -30.48 -40.39 -30.00
N ILE A 30 -29.52 -39.46 -30.13
CA ILE A 30 -29.07 -38.96 -31.44
C ILE A 30 -28.50 -40.09 -32.32
N PHE A 31 -27.80 -41.06 -31.73
CA PHE A 31 -27.31 -42.24 -32.45
C PHE A 31 -28.39 -43.31 -32.75
N ALA A 32 -29.59 -43.20 -32.17
CA ALA A 32 -30.69 -44.15 -32.43
C ALA A 32 -31.51 -43.77 -33.68
N HIS A 33 -31.66 -42.48 -33.98
CA HIS A 33 -32.60 -42.01 -35.01
C HIS A 33 -32.09 -42.02 -36.47
N ASN A 34 -30.77 -42.11 -36.70
CA ASN A 34 -30.19 -42.09 -38.05
C ASN A 34 -29.94 -43.51 -38.61
N LYS A 35 -31.01 -44.16 -39.08
CA LYS A 35 -30.94 -45.44 -39.82
C LYS A 35 -31.92 -45.52 -41.00
N LEU A 36 -31.53 -44.94 -42.14
CA LEU A 36 -32.10 -45.28 -43.45
C LEU A 36 -30.98 -45.45 -44.49
N ASN A 37 -30.93 -46.68 -45.01
CA ASN A 37 -30.04 -47.38 -45.95
C ASN A 37 -29.11 -46.65 -46.97
N PRO A 38 -28.12 -47.38 -47.56
CA PRO A 38 -26.85 -46.79 -48.00
C PRO A 38 -26.54 -46.95 -49.50
N LYS A 39 -25.44 -46.32 -49.95
CA LYS A 39 -24.57 -46.83 -51.03
C LYS A 39 -23.13 -46.33 -50.90
N ASN A 40 -22.21 -47.29 -50.78
CA ASN A 40 -20.78 -47.37 -51.11
C ASN A 40 -19.93 -46.11 -51.43
N ASN A 41 -18.60 -46.07 -51.14
CA ASN A 41 -17.76 -46.80 -50.18
C ASN A 41 -16.31 -46.23 -50.21
N SER A 42 -15.66 -45.97 -49.07
CA SER A 42 -14.19 -46.11 -48.87
C SER A 42 -13.79 -45.64 -47.45
N TYR A 43 -12.54 -45.93 -47.03
CA TYR A 43 -11.94 -45.56 -45.75
C TYR A 43 -12.62 -46.05 -44.46
N GLY A 44 -13.28 -47.21 -44.52
CA GLY A 44 -13.52 -48.06 -43.36
C GLY A 44 -12.34 -48.99 -43.06
N LYS A 45 -11.31 -48.50 -42.34
CA LYS A 45 -10.26 -49.32 -41.67
C LYS A 45 -9.63 -48.56 -40.49
N THR A 46 -9.09 -49.28 -39.52
CA THR A 46 -8.41 -48.75 -38.32
C THR A 46 -9.32 -48.07 -37.27
N LEU A 47 -10.50 -48.66 -36.98
CA LEU A 47 -11.25 -48.39 -35.74
C LEU A 47 -11.68 -49.67 -35.01
N SER A 48 -10.93 -50.76 -35.23
CA SER A 48 -11.11 -52.06 -34.57
C SER A 48 -9.81 -52.49 -33.90
N ASN A 49 -9.54 -51.98 -32.68
CA ASN A 49 -8.61 -52.63 -31.73
C ASN A 49 -8.64 -52.13 -30.27
N ILE A 50 -9.28 -51.01 -29.93
CA ILE A 50 -9.45 -50.56 -28.52
C ILE A 50 -10.90 -50.78 -28.03
N GLN A 51 -11.45 -51.95 -28.34
CA GLN A 51 -12.62 -52.51 -27.63
C GLN A 51 -12.44 -54.01 -27.33
N LYS A 52 -11.18 -54.45 -27.22
CA LYS A 52 -10.76 -55.78 -26.77
C LYS A 52 -9.58 -55.69 -25.80
N HIS A 53 -9.81 -55.24 -24.57
CA HIS A 53 -8.96 -55.58 -23.41
C HIS A 53 -9.64 -55.24 -22.06
N ALA A 54 -10.88 -55.70 -21.90
CA ALA A 54 -11.65 -55.56 -20.66
C ALA A 54 -12.53 -56.79 -20.40
N LEU A 55 -11.93 -58.00 -20.42
CA LEU A 55 -12.50 -59.27 -19.92
C LEU A 55 -11.44 -60.40 -20.04
N LYS A 56 -10.60 -60.57 -19.00
CA LYS A 56 -9.82 -61.80 -18.72
C LYS A 56 -9.54 -61.92 -17.22
N ASN A 57 -10.45 -62.61 -16.53
CA ASN A 57 -10.17 -63.38 -15.31
C ASN A 57 -9.73 -64.80 -15.76
N PRO A 58 -9.28 -65.75 -14.89
CA PRO A 58 -9.35 -65.74 -13.41
C PRO A 58 -8.12 -66.29 -12.64
N ILE A 59 -8.20 -66.21 -11.29
CA ILE A 59 -7.66 -67.15 -10.27
C ILE A 59 -6.15 -67.47 -10.26
N SER A 60 -5.47 -67.13 -9.14
CA SER A 60 -5.05 -68.15 -8.15
C SER A 60 -4.61 -67.55 -6.80
N MET A 61 -5.15 -68.10 -5.71
CA MET A 61 -4.66 -67.89 -4.35
C MET A 61 -4.96 -69.16 -3.53
N SER A 62 -3.92 -69.80 -2.99
CA SER A 62 -3.98 -70.85 -1.96
C SER A 62 -2.55 -71.10 -1.47
N LYS A 63 -2.25 -71.55 -0.24
CA LYS A 63 -3.08 -72.07 0.89
C LYS A 63 -2.71 -71.24 2.16
N VAL A 64 -3.09 -71.48 3.42
CA VAL A 64 -3.85 -72.50 4.20
C VAL A 64 -4.26 -71.79 5.54
N ASN A 65 -5.23 -72.16 6.39
CA ASN A 65 -6.21 -73.25 6.47
C ASN A 65 -7.42 -72.84 7.38
N HIS A 66 -8.23 -73.81 7.83
CA HIS A 66 -8.96 -73.97 9.12
C HIS A 66 -9.18 -72.78 10.11
N SER A 67 -10.31 -72.68 10.84
CA SER A 67 -11.57 -73.48 10.87
C SER A 67 -12.63 -72.93 11.88
N HIS A 68 -13.94 -73.16 11.61
CA HIS A 68 -15.08 -73.23 12.58
C HIS A 68 -15.45 -71.95 13.42
N THR A 69 -16.67 -71.71 13.96
CA THR A 69 -18.07 -72.16 13.73
C THR A 69 -19.10 -71.22 14.43
N SER A 70 -20.26 -70.98 13.78
CA SER A 70 -21.65 -70.82 14.31
C SER A 70 -22.05 -69.84 15.47
N ASN A 71 -23.21 -69.17 15.26
CA ASN A 71 -24.25 -68.79 16.26
C ASN A 71 -23.96 -67.63 17.26
N ILE A 72 -24.91 -66.86 17.83
CA ILE A 72 -26.37 -66.62 17.63
C ILE A 72 -26.77 -65.26 18.31
N GLU A 73 -27.82 -64.56 17.82
CA GLU A 73 -28.63 -63.46 18.46
C GLU A 73 -27.91 -62.18 19.01
N SER A 74 -28.43 -60.93 18.89
CA SER A 74 -29.65 -60.25 19.42
C SER A 74 -29.53 -59.79 20.90
N ILE A 75 -30.08 -58.67 21.41
CA ILE A 75 -30.90 -57.56 20.84
C ILE A 75 -30.89 -56.33 21.82
N ASN A 76 -31.18 -55.10 21.33
CA ASN A 76 -31.60 -53.91 22.12
C ASN A 76 -30.69 -53.35 23.27
N THR A 77 -30.96 -52.24 23.98
CA THR A 77 -31.51 -50.87 23.70
C THR A 77 -31.15 -49.95 24.89
N GLY A 78 -31.10 -48.62 24.68
CA GLY A 78 -31.35 -47.63 25.73
C GLY A 78 -30.16 -46.78 26.17
N ASP A 79 -30.33 -45.46 26.12
CA ASP A 79 -30.62 -44.60 27.30
C ASP A 79 -29.72 -44.74 28.55
N THR A 80 -29.26 -43.66 29.19
CA THR A 80 -29.62 -42.23 29.04
C THR A 80 -28.46 -41.31 29.47
N ASN A 81 -28.69 -39.99 29.37
CA ASN A 81 -28.15 -38.88 30.18
C ASN A 81 -27.43 -39.30 31.51
N ASP A 82 -26.45 -38.56 32.04
CA ASP A 82 -26.63 -37.12 32.34
C ASP A 82 -25.34 -36.32 32.67
N THR A 83 -25.56 -35.01 32.80
CA THR A 83 -24.87 -33.97 33.59
C THR A 83 -23.88 -34.38 34.72
N SER A 84 -22.91 -33.56 35.16
CA SER A 84 -22.38 -32.25 34.70
C SER A 84 -21.16 -31.80 35.54
N ASN A 85 -20.59 -30.63 35.21
CA ASN A 85 -20.01 -29.63 36.13
C ASN A 85 -18.68 -29.90 36.90
N ASN A 86 -17.76 -28.95 36.71
CA ASN A 86 -16.93 -28.30 37.75
C ASN A 86 -15.78 -29.10 38.41
N LEU A 87 -14.69 -28.48 38.93
CA LEU A 87 -14.03 -27.16 38.71
C LEU A 87 -12.62 -27.23 39.37
N ILE A 88 -11.75 -26.26 39.06
CA ILE A 88 -10.69 -25.71 39.96
C ILE A 88 -9.49 -26.62 40.37
N ASP A 89 -8.36 -26.32 39.71
CA ASP A 89 -7.03 -25.98 40.26
C ASP A 89 -6.14 -26.94 41.10
N THR A 90 -4.91 -26.44 41.31
CA THR A 90 -3.86 -26.85 42.27
C THR A 90 -2.95 -28.06 41.95
N SER A 91 -2.17 -27.89 40.89
CA SER A 91 -0.70 -27.66 40.95
C SER A 91 0.26 -28.57 41.75
N LEU A 92 1.53 -28.56 41.27
CA LEU A 92 2.82 -28.86 41.92
C LEU A 92 3.45 -30.27 41.82
N ASN A 93 4.78 -30.21 41.62
CA ASN A 93 5.82 -31.14 42.09
C ASN A 93 5.99 -32.55 41.45
N VAL A 94 7.20 -33.14 41.37
CA VAL A 94 8.57 -32.56 41.26
C VAL A 94 9.56 -33.68 40.83
N THR A 95 10.65 -33.35 40.10
CA THR A 95 11.84 -34.23 39.83
C THR A 95 11.60 -35.57 39.07
N THR A 96 12.57 -36.34 38.56
CA THR A 96 13.96 -36.12 38.07
C THR A 96 14.33 -37.26 37.09
N LYS A 97 15.25 -37.01 36.14
CA LYS A 97 16.57 -37.70 35.96
C LYS A 97 17.16 -37.52 34.55
N GLN A 98 18.45 -37.19 34.49
CA GLN A 98 19.29 -37.30 33.30
C GLN A 98 20.02 -38.66 33.28
N LYS A 99 20.33 -39.18 32.07
CA LYS A 99 21.47 -40.04 31.64
C LYS A 99 21.05 -40.93 30.45
N ASN A 100 21.89 -41.23 29.47
CA ASN A 100 23.12 -40.56 29.02
C ASN A 100 23.42 -40.89 27.53
N MET A 101 24.38 -40.19 26.93
CA MET A 101 24.92 -40.41 25.58
C MET A 101 25.75 -41.73 25.48
N PRO A 102 26.09 -42.26 24.28
CA PRO A 102 27.00 -41.60 23.32
C PRO A 102 26.38 -41.41 21.90
N THR A 103 26.83 -40.55 20.97
CA THR A 103 28.17 -40.31 20.36
C THR A 103 28.73 -41.57 19.65
N GLN A 104 29.41 -41.53 18.49
CA GLN A 104 29.94 -40.43 17.66
C GLN A 104 30.24 -40.96 16.23
N GLN A 105 30.12 -40.15 15.17
CA GLN A 105 31.14 -40.06 14.09
C GLN A 105 30.79 -38.97 13.04
N LEU A 106 31.84 -38.36 12.48
CA LEU A 106 31.79 -37.46 11.33
C LEU A 106 32.14 -38.24 10.07
N LEU A 107 31.66 -37.78 8.90
CA LEU A 107 32.40 -37.93 7.65
C LEU A 107 32.34 -36.62 6.85
N THR A 108 33.51 -36.05 6.60
CA THR A 108 33.74 -34.96 5.65
C THR A 108 33.75 -35.49 4.22
N TYR A 109 33.39 -34.66 3.24
CA TYR A 109 33.84 -34.86 1.85
C TYR A 109 34.14 -33.52 1.16
N ASN A 110 35.06 -33.57 0.20
CA ASN A 110 35.84 -32.42 -0.26
C ASN A 110 35.38 -31.80 -1.59
N LYS A 111 35.97 -30.64 -1.90
CA LYS A 111 36.06 -30.09 -3.27
C LYS A 111 36.80 -31.03 -4.23
N ASN A 112 36.46 -30.92 -5.51
CA ASN A 112 37.33 -30.80 -6.71
C ASN A 112 36.36 -30.38 -7.84
N GLU A 113 36.58 -29.41 -8.73
CA GLU A 113 37.74 -29.02 -9.56
C GLU A 113 38.10 -29.99 -10.70
N ASN A 114 37.69 -29.58 -11.90
CA ASN A 114 38.26 -29.74 -13.25
C ASN A 114 37.55 -28.64 -14.07
N ILE A 115 38.18 -27.57 -14.55
CA ILE A 115 39.24 -27.47 -15.56
C ILE A 115 38.78 -27.98 -16.93
N ASP A 116 38.60 -27.03 -17.84
CA ASP A 116 38.93 -27.17 -19.26
C ASP A 116 39.37 -25.79 -19.79
N THR A 117 40.35 -25.73 -20.68
CA THR A 117 41.05 -24.46 -21.01
C THR A 117 41.36 -24.30 -22.50
N CYS A 118 40.92 -23.17 -23.08
CA CYS A 118 41.57 -22.45 -24.18
C CYS A 118 40.89 -21.07 -24.33
N ASN A 119 41.47 -20.01 -24.89
CA ASN A 119 42.83 -19.43 -24.96
C ASN A 119 42.73 -18.20 -25.92
N ILE A 120 43.79 -17.40 -26.01
CA ILE A 120 44.09 -16.44 -27.11
C ILE A 120 43.43 -15.03 -27.07
N GLU A 121 44.32 -14.04 -26.89
CA GLU A 121 44.40 -12.65 -27.42
C GLU A 121 43.20 -11.69 -27.26
N SER A 122 43.24 -10.58 -26.50
CA SER A 122 44.21 -9.46 -26.32
C SER A 122 44.01 -8.26 -27.26
N ASN A 123 43.78 -7.08 -26.67
CA ASN A 123 44.69 -5.95 -26.86
C ASN A 123 44.55 -4.87 -25.76
N HIS A 124 45.54 -3.97 -25.70
CA HIS A 124 45.86 -3.13 -24.55
C HIS A 124 45.66 -1.61 -24.81
N THR A 125 45.09 -0.87 -23.84
CA THR A 125 45.33 0.59 -23.55
C THR A 125 45.05 1.62 -24.67
N SER A 126 44.93 2.94 -24.47
CA SER A 126 44.93 3.88 -23.32
C SER A 126 44.03 5.09 -23.71
N ASN A 127 43.18 5.70 -22.87
CA ASN A 127 43.44 6.53 -21.67
C ASN A 127 43.97 7.95 -21.98
N ILE A 128 43.60 8.97 -21.16
CA ILE A 128 44.12 10.39 -21.11
C ILE A 128 43.59 11.37 -22.20
N ILE A 129 43.17 12.64 -21.96
CA ILE A 129 42.82 13.44 -20.75
C ILE A 129 41.87 14.63 -21.11
N ASP A 130 41.29 15.28 -20.08
CA ASP A 130 40.61 16.61 -19.95
C ASP A 130 40.87 17.70 -21.03
N THR A 131 40.00 18.71 -21.28
CA THR A 131 39.70 19.83 -20.34
C THR A 131 38.53 20.78 -20.74
N SER A 132 38.06 21.52 -19.72
CA SER A 132 37.60 22.93 -19.73
C SER A 132 36.18 23.31 -20.19
N GLU A 133 35.57 24.18 -19.37
CA GLU A 133 34.35 24.96 -19.60
C GLU A 133 34.67 26.28 -20.33
N THR A 134 33.66 26.96 -20.91
CA THR A 134 33.37 28.39 -20.62
C THR A 134 32.04 28.87 -21.23
N GLN A 135 31.56 30.03 -20.76
CA GLN A 135 30.30 30.66 -21.16
C GLN A 135 30.52 31.78 -22.21
N HIS A 136 29.50 32.10 -23.02
CA HIS A 136 29.11 33.46 -23.50
C HIS A 136 27.94 33.31 -24.52
N THR A 137 26.70 33.68 -24.22
CA THR A 137 26.05 35.01 -24.27
C THR A 137 25.96 35.70 -25.64
N GLY A 138 24.71 35.87 -26.14
CA GLY A 138 24.28 37.11 -26.81
C GLY A 138 23.92 37.05 -28.30
N THR A 139 22.94 37.90 -28.68
CA THR A 139 22.78 38.61 -29.98
C THR A 139 22.90 37.85 -31.32
N THR A 140 22.09 38.05 -32.36
CA THR A 140 20.73 38.55 -32.68
C THR A 140 20.69 38.69 -34.21
N GLU A 141 19.54 38.41 -34.83
CA GLU A 141 19.08 38.98 -36.12
C GLU A 141 19.74 38.62 -37.49
N ASN A 142 18.87 38.03 -38.34
CA ASN A 142 18.53 38.44 -39.72
C ASN A 142 19.40 38.10 -40.96
N THR A 143 18.69 37.51 -41.95
CA THR A 143 18.85 37.65 -43.43
C THR A 143 20.09 37.06 -44.13
N SER A 144 20.05 36.56 -45.39
CA SER A 144 18.94 36.18 -46.31
C SER A 144 19.47 35.45 -47.57
N HIS A 145 18.55 34.88 -48.40
CA HIS A 145 18.80 34.30 -49.75
C HIS A 145 19.62 32.98 -49.77
N VAL A 146 19.63 32.13 -50.82
CA VAL A 146 19.39 32.28 -52.27
C VAL A 146 18.44 31.20 -52.84
N SER A 147 17.89 31.42 -54.04
CA SER A 147 16.91 30.58 -54.75
C SER A 147 17.32 30.21 -56.20
N TYR A 148 16.90 29.04 -56.68
CA TYR A 148 16.70 28.65 -58.10
C TYR A 148 15.39 27.80 -58.14
N ALA A 149 14.39 27.98 -59.02
CA ALA A 149 14.32 28.08 -60.49
C ALA A 149 14.36 26.69 -61.19
N ASP A 150 13.54 26.37 -62.22
CA ASP A 150 12.43 27.13 -62.84
C ASP A 150 11.50 26.26 -63.74
N HIS A 151 10.26 26.73 -63.99
CA HIS A 151 9.33 26.48 -65.13
C HIS A 151 8.97 25.01 -65.55
N ALA A 152 7.80 24.64 -66.13
CA ALA A 152 6.64 25.33 -66.76
C ALA A 152 5.38 24.38 -66.73
N ASN A 153 4.16 24.61 -67.29
CA ASN A 153 3.48 25.75 -67.93
C ASN A 153 1.91 25.56 -68.01
N ILE A 154 1.19 26.66 -68.30
CA ILE A 154 -0.02 26.91 -69.17
C ILE A 154 -0.95 25.72 -69.57
N SER A 155 -2.30 25.80 -69.59
CA SER A 155 -3.27 26.92 -69.78
C SER A 155 -4.48 26.86 -68.81
N ASN A 156 -4.99 27.97 -68.23
CA ASN A 156 -5.88 29.02 -68.81
C ASN A 156 -7.22 28.50 -69.36
N ARG A 157 -8.40 29.11 -69.11
CA ARG A 157 -8.80 30.38 -68.40
C ARG A 157 -9.76 30.05 -67.22
N GLU A 158 -10.58 30.89 -66.57
CA GLU A 158 -11.03 32.31 -66.60
C GLU A 158 -11.06 32.84 -65.12
N HIS A 159 -10.85 34.12 -64.75
CA HIS A 159 -11.64 35.37 -64.91
C HIS A 159 -13.03 35.38 -64.21
N GLU A 160 -13.44 36.42 -63.44
CA GLU A 160 -12.92 37.80 -63.31
C GLU A 160 -13.19 38.48 -61.92
N ASN A 161 -12.28 39.38 -61.48
CA ASN A 161 -12.54 40.69 -60.83
C ASN A 161 -13.23 40.82 -59.43
N LEU A 162 -13.08 41.90 -58.63
CA LEU A 162 -12.19 43.11 -58.65
C LEU A 162 -11.99 43.72 -57.22
N ILE A 163 -10.75 43.72 -56.71
CA ILE A 163 -9.98 44.85 -56.10
C ILE A 163 -10.46 45.67 -54.83
N ASN A 164 -9.47 45.91 -53.95
CA ASN A 164 -9.21 47.04 -53.00
C ASN A 164 -9.84 47.19 -51.59
N THR A 165 -8.98 46.89 -50.59
CA THR A 165 -8.58 47.74 -49.44
C THR A 165 -9.61 48.23 -48.39
N LYS A 166 -9.35 47.92 -47.10
CA LYS A 166 -8.75 48.87 -46.12
C LYS A 166 -8.60 48.29 -44.70
N LYS A 167 -7.53 48.72 -44.01
CA LYS A 167 -7.36 48.85 -42.55
C LYS A 167 -7.90 47.72 -41.66
N TYR A 168 -7.00 46.83 -41.21
CA TYR A 168 -7.17 46.10 -39.96
C TYR A 168 -7.35 47.08 -38.79
N ARG A 169 -8.58 47.21 -38.27
CA ARG A 169 -8.87 47.87 -37.00
C ARG A 169 -9.25 46.79 -35.99
N ARG A 170 -8.51 46.69 -34.88
CA ARG A 170 -8.81 45.72 -33.81
C ARG A 170 -10.24 45.91 -33.33
N ASN A 171 -11.05 44.86 -33.39
CA ASN A 171 -12.24 44.71 -32.54
C ASN A 171 -12.15 43.36 -31.82
N LYS A 172 -12.04 43.39 -30.49
CA LYS A 172 -12.24 42.20 -29.65
C LYS A 172 -13.73 41.88 -29.65
N ASN A 173 -14.16 40.72 -30.16
CA ASN A 173 -15.35 39.99 -29.66
C ASN A 173 -15.58 38.62 -30.33
N ASN A 174 -14.54 37.78 -30.50
CA ASN A 174 -14.76 36.36 -30.76
C ASN A 174 -15.07 35.62 -29.45
N LYS A 175 -16.29 35.79 -28.93
CA LYS A 175 -16.93 34.72 -28.16
C LYS A 175 -17.36 33.66 -29.17
N THR A 176 -16.70 32.51 -29.17
CA THR A 176 -17.28 31.33 -29.82
C THR A 176 -18.66 31.08 -29.22
N PRO A 177 -19.71 30.86 -30.03
CA PRO A 177 -21.02 30.54 -29.49
C PRO A 177 -20.90 29.22 -28.73
N LYS A 178 -21.28 29.22 -27.44
CA LYS A 178 -21.54 27.97 -26.73
C LYS A 178 -22.75 27.33 -27.37
N LYS A 179 -22.54 26.35 -28.27
CA LYS A 179 -23.63 25.50 -28.76
C LYS A 179 -24.42 24.96 -27.57
N SER A 180 -25.74 24.96 -27.70
CA SER A 180 -26.61 24.35 -26.70
C SER A 180 -26.25 22.87 -26.54
N PHE A 181 -26.33 22.34 -25.32
CA PHE A 181 -26.19 20.90 -25.07
C PHE A 181 -27.17 20.08 -25.95
N LYS A 182 -28.33 20.66 -26.27
CA LYS A 182 -29.32 20.09 -27.20
C LYS A 182 -28.80 20.04 -28.64
N GLU A 183 -28.12 21.09 -29.12
CA GLU A 183 -27.54 21.15 -30.47
C GLU A 183 -26.39 20.15 -30.62
N VAL A 184 -25.48 20.08 -29.64
CA VAL A 184 -24.34 19.14 -29.65
C VAL A 184 -24.82 17.68 -29.69
N ILE A 185 -25.86 17.34 -28.93
CA ILE A 185 -26.47 16.00 -28.98
C ILE A 185 -27.09 15.73 -30.35
N THR A 186 -27.81 16.68 -30.96
CA THR A 186 -28.43 16.47 -32.27
C THR A 186 -27.38 16.34 -33.39
N ASP A 187 -26.38 17.22 -33.44
CA ASP A 187 -25.28 17.14 -34.42
C ASP A 187 -24.54 15.79 -34.35
N ASN A 188 -24.20 15.36 -33.14
CA ASN A 188 -23.50 14.08 -32.93
C ASN A 188 -24.42 12.89 -33.25
N ALA A 189 -25.69 12.91 -32.83
CA ALA A 189 -26.64 11.85 -33.14
C ALA A 189 -26.81 11.69 -34.67
N ASN A 190 -26.95 12.78 -35.41
CA ASN A 190 -27.12 12.73 -36.86
C ASN A 190 -25.87 12.16 -37.58
N LYS A 191 -24.67 12.57 -37.18
CA LYS A 191 -23.39 11.97 -37.65
C LYS A 191 -23.33 10.45 -37.40
N ILE A 192 -23.73 10.04 -36.20
CA ILE A 192 -23.73 8.64 -35.77
C ILE A 192 -24.74 7.83 -36.59
N LEU A 193 -25.94 8.35 -36.80
CA LEU A 193 -27.01 7.68 -37.56
C LEU A 193 -26.61 7.38 -39.02
N GLY A 194 -26.00 8.34 -39.72
CA GLY A 194 -25.51 8.11 -41.09
C GLY A 194 -24.38 7.09 -41.20
N PHE A 195 -23.62 6.85 -40.12
CA PHE A 195 -22.63 5.77 -40.05
C PHE A 195 -23.29 4.40 -39.88
N PHE A 196 -24.35 4.30 -39.06
CA PHE A 196 -25.08 3.05 -38.82
C PHE A 196 -25.69 2.43 -40.07
N GLU A 197 -26.17 3.25 -41.00
CA GLU A 197 -26.90 2.78 -42.18
C GLU A 197 -25.97 2.12 -43.23
N ASN A 198 -24.65 2.32 -43.11
CA ASN A 198 -23.64 1.80 -44.03
C ASN A 198 -22.99 0.46 -43.60
N ILE A 199 -23.27 -0.07 -42.40
CA ILE A 199 -22.56 -1.24 -41.84
C ILE A 199 -23.38 -2.53 -41.98
N PHE A 200 -23.22 -3.20 -43.13
CA PHE A 200 -23.68 -4.58 -43.37
C PHE A 200 -22.70 -5.33 -44.29
N ILE A 201 -21.57 -5.81 -43.74
CA ILE A 201 -20.52 -6.53 -44.49
C ILE A 201 -20.12 -7.82 -43.74
N LYS A 202 -19.63 -8.81 -44.50
CA LYS A 202 -19.17 -10.15 -44.04
C LYS A 202 -18.05 -10.08 -42.99
N GLU A 203 -17.83 -11.19 -42.28
CA GLU A 203 -16.64 -11.42 -41.45
C GLU A 203 -15.34 -11.08 -42.21
N PRO A 204 -14.45 -10.24 -41.64
CA PRO A 204 -13.20 -9.86 -42.28
C PRO A 204 -12.13 -10.95 -42.09
N LEU A 205 -11.27 -11.12 -43.10
CA LEU A 205 -10.12 -12.03 -43.05
C LEU A 205 -8.95 -11.49 -42.20
N VAL A 206 -8.98 -10.20 -41.86
CA VAL A 206 -8.01 -9.52 -40.99
C VAL A 206 -8.77 -8.75 -39.92
N TYR A 207 -8.50 -9.03 -38.65
CA TYR A 207 -9.17 -8.38 -37.51
C TYR A 207 -8.38 -7.14 -37.07
N SER A 208 -8.75 -5.94 -37.53
CA SER A 208 -8.27 -4.73 -36.83
C SER A 208 -8.99 -4.61 -35.48
N LEU A 209 -8.23 -4.31 -34.42
CA LEU A 209 -8.77 -3.91 -33.12
C LEU A 209 -9.60 -2.62 -33.22
N SER A 210 -9.39 -1.81 -34.28
CA SER A 210 -10.24 -0.68 -34.61
C SER A 210 -11.65 -1.07 -35.08
N TYR A 211 -11.83 -2.25 -35.67
CA TYR A 211 -13.14 -2.75 -36.11
C TYR A 211 -13.82 -3.59 -35.02
N GLU A 212 -13.05 -4.28 -34.18
CA GLU A 212 -13.57 -5.17 -33.13
C GLU A 212 -13.74 -4.52 -31.74
N ASN A 213 -13.28 -3.30 -31.51
CA ASN A 213 -13.83 -2.50 -30.42
C ASN A 213 -15.27 -2.07 -30.76
N ASN A 214 -16.10 -1.92 -29.74
CA ASN A 214 -17.50 -1.54 -29.93
C ASN A 214 -17.76 -0.03 -29.88
N ILE A 215 -16.74 0.83 -29.92
CA ILE A 215 -16.88 2.24 -29.58
C ILE A 215 -17.00 3.08 -30.86
N ALA A 216 -18.01 3.93 -30.93
CA ALA A 216 -18.26 4.81 -32.08
C ALA A 216 -17.60 6.17 -31.87
N CYS A 217 -17.97 6.91 -30.83
CA CYS A 217 -17.47 8.25 -30.52
C CYS A 217 -17.84 8.69 -29.09
N LYS A 218 -17.46 9.93 -28.72
CA LYS A 218 -17.98 10.65 -27.56
C LYS A 218 -19.33 11.28 -27.88
N LEU A 219 -20.36 11.02 -27.08
CA LEU A 219 -21.63 11.77 -27.15
C LEU A 219 -21.47 13.16 -26.52
N ASN A 220 -20.83 13.17 -25.34
CA ASN A 220 -20.57 14.32 -24.49
C ASN A 220 -19.33 14.05 -23.60
N ASP A 221 -19.08 14.91 -22.61
CA ASP A 221 -17.89 14.88 -21.76
C ASP A 221 -17.77 13.66 -20.82
N THR A 222 -18.83 12.87 -20.61
CA THR A 222 -18.84 11.67 -19.75
C THR A 222 -19.41 10.40 -20.41
N THR A 223 -20.15 10.54 -21.51
CA THR A 223 -20.87 9.46 -22.19
C THR A 223 -20.24 9.12 -23.55
N LEU A 224 -19.96 7.83 -23.76
CA LEU A 224 -19.57 7.25 -25.06
C LEU A 224 -20.77 6.59 -25.75
N VAL A 225 -20.73 6.54 -27.09
CA VAL A 225 -21.69 5.79 -27.92
C VAL A 225 -21.02 4.55 -28.49
N THR A 226 -21.75 3.44 -28.57
CA THR A 226 -21.30 2.18 -29.16
C THR A 226 -21.75 2.00 -30.60
N ARG A 227 -21.08 1.11 -31.33
CA ARG A 227 -21.42 0.69 -32.70
C ARG A 227 -22.61 -0.27 -32.79
N ASP A 228 -23.31 -0.51 -31.69
CA ASP A 228 -24.63 -1.17 -31.61
C ASP A 228 -25.75 -0.19 -31.18
N GLY A 229 -25.44 1.11 -31.14
CA GLY A 229 -26.34 2.20 -30.80
C GLY A 229 -26.66 2.30 -29.31
N ASN A 230 -25.86 1.66 -28.45
CA ASN A 230 -25.95 1.80 -27.01
C ASN A 230 -25.05 2.94 -26.52
N VAL A 231 -25.25 3.36 -25.27
CA VAL A 231 -24.42 4.34 -24.58
C VAL A 231 -23.76 3.72 -23.36
N CYS A 232 -22.61 4.28 -22.98
CA CYS A 232 -21.76 3.82 -21.91
C CYS A 232 -21.18 5.00 -21.11
N VAL A 233 -21.07 4.85 -19.78
CA VAL A 233 -20.41 5.80 -18.86
C VAL A 233 -19.52 5.02 -17.90
N GLY A 234 -18.39 5.62 -17.52
CA GLY A 234 -17.44 5.07 -16.56
C GLY A 234 -17.43 5.87 -15.25
N MET A 235 -17.19 5.18 -14.15
CA MET A 235 -16.93 5.78 -12.84
C MET A 235 -15.64 5.17 -12.27
N LYS A 236 -14.81 5.99 -11.63
CA LYS A 236 -13.67 5.53 -10.82
C LYS A 236 -14.10 5.46 -9.35
N LEU A 237 -13.63 4.45 -8.62
CA LEU A 237 -13.65 4.45 -7.16
C LEU A 237 -12.22 4.67 -6.64
N GLU A 238 -12.08 5.36 -5.52
CA GLU A 238 -10.83 5.36 -4.75
C GLU A 238 -10.72 4.10 -3.88
N GLY A 239 -11.85 3.54 -3.44
CA GLY A 239 -11.90 2.36 -2.58
C GLY A 239 -11.86 2.73 -1.09
N ALA A 240 -11.69 1.72 -0.22
CA ALA A 240 -11.65 1.90 1.23
C ALA A 240 -10.61 0.97 1.88
N SER A 241 -9.97 1.39 2.97
CA SER A 241 -9.00 0.56 3.69
C SER A 241 -9.67 -0.45 4.63
N TYR A 242 -9.20 -1.68 4.55
CA TYR A 242 -9.63 -2.81 5.40
C TYR A 242 -8.65 -3.13 6.54
N ALA A 243 -7.51 -2.43 6.63
CA ALA A 243 -6.42 -2.79 7.56
C ALA A 243 -6.77 -2.61 9.05
N SER A 244 -7.64 -1.66 9.39
CA SER A 244 -8.08 -1.35 10.77
C SER A 244 -9.60 -1.27 10.92
N ILE A 245 -10.36 -1.95 10.05
CA ILE A 245 -11.82 -1.91 10.05
C ILE A 245 -12.39 -2.77 11.20
N THR A 246 -13.43 -2.27 11.88
CA THR A 246 -14.17 -3.05 12.88
C THR A 246 -15.16 -3.99 12.19
N GLN A 247 -15.51 -5.11 12.82
CA GLN A 247 -16.42 -6.10 12.21
C GLN A 247 -17.80 -5.51 11.87
N ALA A 248 -18.30 -4.57 12.69
CA ALA A 248 -19.55 -3.85 12.37
C ALA A 248 -19.40 -3.02 11.09
N ARG A 249 -18.31 -2.25 10.96
CA ARG A 249 -18.04 -1.41 9.80
C ARG A 249 -17.74 -2.22 8.53
N GLU A 250 -17.13 -3.39 8.64
CA GLU A 250 -17.00 -4.34 7.52
C GLU A 250 -18.38 -4.80 7.02
N ILE A 251 -19.30 -5.11 7.94
CA ILE A 251 -20.68 -5.48 7.62
C ILE A 251 -21.41 -4.31 6.94
N ASP A 252 -21.26 -3.07 7.43
CA ASP A 252 -21.86 -1.88 6.80
C ASP A 252 -21.39 -1.71 5.35
N LEU A 253 -20.08 -1.80 5.09
CA LEU A 253 -19.52 -1.73 3.74
C LEU A 253 -20.02 -2.87 2.84
N ALA A 254 -20.22 -4.08 3.38
CA ALA A 254 -20.81 -5.20 2.66
C ALA A 254 -22.31 -5.01 2.36
N GLN A 255 -23.06 -4.36 3.25
CA GLN A 255 -24.47 -3.99 3.03
C GLN A 255 -24.61 -2.91 1.95
N ASN A 256 -23.81 -1.83 2.03
CA ASN A 256 -23.76 -0.75 1.03
C ASN A 256 -23.52 -1.31 -0.39
N ARG A 257 -22.54 -2.22 -0.54
CA ARG A 257 -22.30 -2.92 -1.81
C ARG A 257 -23.43 -3.87 -2.20
N SER A 258 -24.09 -4.53 -1.26
CA SER A 258 -25.25 -5.38 -1.53
C SER A 258 -26.44 -4.58 -2.09
N GLN A 259 -26.72 -3.41 -1.50
CA GLN A 259 -27.74 -2.47 -1.99
C GLN A 259 -27.44 -1.98 -3.41
N PHE A 260 -26.18 -1.65 -3.71
CA PHE A 260 -25.74 -1.33 -5.07
C PHE A 260 -25.99 -2.48 -6.07
N PHE A 261 -25.64 -3.72 -5.72
CA PHE A 261 -25.87 -4.87 -6.61
C PHE A 261 -27.35 -5.23 -6.76
N ASN A 262 -28.17 -5.07 -5.71
CA ASN A 262 -29.62 -5.29 -5.78
C ASN A 262 -30.34 -4.26 -6.66
N THR A 263 -29.90 -3.00 -6.65
CA THR A 263 -30.50 -1.90 -7.44
C THR A 263 -30.05 -1.86 -8.92
N LEU A 264 -29.12 -2.72 -9.35
CA LEU A 264 -28.66 -2.77 -10.73
C LEU A 264 -29.76 -3.25 -11.70
N ASP A 265 -30.16 -2.40 -12.65
CA ASP A 265 -31.22 -2.70 -13.60
C ASP A 265 -30.83 -3.75 -14.67
N SER A 266 -31.77 -4.66 -14.98
CA SER A 266 -31.60 -5.78 -15.93
C SER A 266 -31.37 -5.42 -17.41
N SER A 267 -31.46 -4.14 -17.81
CA SER A 267 -31.11 -3.63 -19.14
C SER A 267 -29.70 -3.00 -19.21
N ILE A 268 -28.96 -3.03 -18.09
CA ILE A 268 -27.61 -2.52 -17.96
C ILE A 268 -26.58 -3.67 -17.96
N GLU A 269 -25.39 -3.37 -18.45
CA GLU A 269 -24.13 -4.10 -18.26
C GLU A 269 -23.32 -3.38 -17.19
N LEU A 270 -22.77 -4.11 -16.24
CA LEU A 270 -21.74 -3.58 -15.35
C LEU A 270 -20.46 -4.40 -15.55
N ASN A 271 -19.43 -3.79 -16.11
CA ASN A 271 -18.08 -4.36 -16.09
C ASN A 271 -17.28 -3.65 -14.98
N ILE A 272 -16.69 -4.44 -14.06
CA ILE A 272 -15.85 -3.93 -12.96
C ILE A 272 -14.41 -4.27 -13.28
N ILE A 273 -13.53 -3.28 -13.24
CA ILE A 273 -12.11 -3.42 -13.52
C ILE A 273 -11.32 -2.93 -12.30
N CYS A 274 -10.61 -3.84 -11.63
CA CYS A 274 -9.53 -3.51 -10.72
C CYS A 274 -8.20 -3.64 -11.50
N LYS A 275 -7.58 -2.51 -11.84
CA LYS A 275 -6.24 -2.48 -12.44
C LYS A 275 -5.21 -2.34 -11.32
N LYS A 276 -4.32 -3.33 -11.19
CA LYS A 276 -3.11 -3.25 -10.38
C LYS A 276 -1.92 -3.12 -11.34
N GLU A 277 -1.18 -2.01 -11.23
CA GLU A 277 -0.08 -1.65 -12.11
C GLU A 277 1.17 -1.27 -11.30
N LEU A 278 2.33 -1.81 -11.66
CA LEU A 278 3.62 -1.43 -11.11
C LEU A 278 4.03 -0.06 -11.68
N ILE A 279 4.31 0.89 -10.80
CA ILE A 279 4.81 2.21 -11.14
C ILE A 279 6.20 2.42 -10.53
N ASP A 280 7.06 3.13 -11.26
CA ASP A 280 8.24 3.76 -10.71
C ASP A 280 7.82 4.99 -9.88
N LEU A 281 8.43 5.19 -8.71
CA LEU A 281 8.20 6.37 -7.90
C LEU A 281 9.26 7.43 -8.20
N GLU A 282 8.80 8.58 -8.68
CA GLU A 282 9.62 9.78 -8.83
C GLU A 282 9.86 10.40 -7.44
N PHE A 283 11.14 10.67 -7.12
CA PHE A 283 11.56 11.43 -5.94
C PHE A 283 12.04 12.80 -6.40
N HIS A 284 11.73 13.84 -5.62
CA HIS A 284 12.31 15.16 -5.85
C HIS A 284 13.71 15.21 -5.28
N GLU A 285 14.69 15.70 -6.04
CA GLU A 285 16.02 15.95 -5.50
C GLU A 285 15.96 16.98 -4.37
N CYS A 286 16.63 16.67 -3.27
CA CYS A 286 16.76 17.54 -2.12
C CYS A 286 18.23 17.64 -1.69
N THR A 287 18.64 18.85 -1.28
CA THR A 287 20.00 19.12 -0.83
C THR A 287 20.20 18.56 0.58
N ILE A 288 20.81 17.38 0.69
CA ILE A 288 21.13 16.74 1.96
C ILE A 288 22.55 17.14 2.36
N ASN A 289 22.69 18.06 3.33
CA ASN A 289 24.00 18.60 3.74
C ASN A 289 24.99 17.56 4.31
N ASN A 290 24.51 16.37 4.67
CA ASN A 290 25.34 15.28 5.18
C ASN A 290 25.56 14.22 4.09
N LYS A 291 26.75 14.21 3.47
CA LYS A 291 27.12 13.26 2.40
C LYS A 291 26.92 11.78 2.76
N TYR A 292 27.07 11.42 4.04
CA TYR A 292 26.90 10.04 4.49
C TYR A 292 25.42 9.66 4.53
N ALA A 293 24.56 10.57 5.00
CA ALA A 293 23.12 10.39 4.96
C ALA A 293 22.60 10.40 3.52
N GLU A 294 23.04 11.38 2.71
CA GLU A 294 22.71 11.52 1.29
C GLU A 294 22.96 10.22 0.52
N THR A 295 24.15 9.62 0.66
CA THR A 295 24.52 8.38 -0.04
C THR A 295 23.57 7.23 0.27
N ILE A 296 23.15 7.08 1.53
CA ILE A 296 22.29 5.98 1.98
C ILE A 296 20.83 6.24 1.59
N ILE A 297 20.37 7.48 1.69
CA ILE A 297 19.01 7.89 1.30
C ILE A 297 18.84 7.74 -0.22
N LYS A 298 19.78 8.25 -1.02
CA LYS A 298 19.78 8.04 -2.48
C LYS A 298 19.80 6.55 -2.84
N LYS A 299 20.53 5.71 -2.09
CA LYS A 299 20.49 4.24 -2.29
C LYS A 299 19.16 3.59 -1.91
N TRP A 300 18.47 4.08 -0.88
CA TRP A 300 17.13 3.60 -0.50
C TRP A 300 16.07 3.96 -1.55
N GLU A 301 16.10 5.21 -2.04
CA GLU A 301 15.05 5.78 -2.89
C GLU A 301 15.23 5.43 -4.37
N CYS A 302 16.47 5.26 -4.84
CA CYS A 302 16.81 4.91 -6.23
C CYS A 302 16.06 3.65 -6.71
N GLY A 303 15.28 3.79 -7.79
CA GLY A 303 14.57 2.67 -8.42
C GLY A 303 13.42 2.10 -7.60
N THR A 304 12.88 2.84 -6.62
CA THR A 304 11.74 2.36 -5.82
C THR A 304 10.48 2.21 -6.68
N LYS A 305 10.18 0.96 -7.06
CA LYS A 305 8.90 0.59 -7.68
C LYS A 305 7.85 0.26 -6.62
N ALA A 306 6.60 0.68 -6.84
CA ALA A 306 5.45 0.32 -6.00
C ALA A 306 4.22 0.05 -6.85
N TYR A 307 3.23 -0.66 -6.32
CA TYR A 307 1.97 -0.90 -7.04
C TYR A 307 1.00 0.27 -6.88
N LYS A 308 0.13 0.44 -7.87
CA LYS A 308 -0.98 1.38 -7.87
C LYS A 308 -2.26 0.62 -8.22
N ILE A 309 -3.27 0.75 -7.36
CA ILE A 309 -4.56 0.08 -7.51
C ILE A 309 -5.58 1.13 -7.94
N ASN A 310 -6.36 0.83 -8.99
CA ASN A 310 -7.47 1.66 -9.44
C ASN A 310 -8.70 0.79 -9.71
N TYR A 311 -9.85 1.22 -9.21
CA TYR A 311 -11.14 0.58 -9.47
C TYR A 311 -11.97 1.39 -10.45
N TYR A 312 -12.57 0.72 -11.43
CA TYR A 312 -13.47 1.32 -12.42
C TYR A 312 -14.77 0.51 -12.50
N LEU A 313 -15.90 1.21 -12.48
CA LEU A 313 -17.23 0.68 -12.77
C LEU A 313 -17.66 1.21 -14.13
N ILE A 314 -17.97 0.32 -15.06
CA ILE A 314 -18.34 0.67 -16.44
C ILE A 314 -19.77 0.20 -16.68
N PHE A 315 -20.67 1.17 -16.87
CA PHE A 315 -22.08 0.94 -17.11
C PHE A 315 -22.40 1.08 -18.59
N SER A 316 -22.97 0.06 -19.23
CA SER A 316 -23.39 0.09 -20.64
C SER A 316 -24.85 -0.31 -20.80
N THR A 317 -25.58 0.33 -21.71
CA THR A 317 -26.98 -0.05 -22.02
C THR A 317 -27.07 -1.24 -22.98
N LYS A 318 -28.19 -1.98 -22.97
CA LYS A 318 -28.41 -3.16 -23.81
C LYS A 318 -29.67 -3.05 -24.67
N THR A 319 -29.50 -3.01 -25.99
CA THR A 319 -30.60 -3.09 -26.97
C THR A 319 -31.21 -4.50 -27.03
N LYS A 320 -32.45 -4.66 -26.54
CA LYS A 320 -33.25 -5.87 -26.78
C LYS A 320 -33.88 -5.88 -28.18
N ARG A 321 -33.08 -5.99 -29.25
CA ARG A 321 -33.58 -6.17 -30.63
C ARG A 321 -32.73 -7.18 -31.43
N VAL A 322 -33.19 -8.43 -31.47
CA VAL A 322 -32.75 -9.45 -32.45
C VAL A 322 -33.91 -9.95 -33.32
N THR A 323 -35.17 -9.63 -32.95
CA THR A 323 -36.38 -9.97 -33.72
C THR A 323 -36.97 -8.75 -34.42
N GLY A 324 -37.37 -7.72 -33.65
CA GLY A 324 -38.14 -6.58 -34.18
C GLY A 324 -37.43 -5.66 -35.19
N PHE A 325 -36.11 -5.77 -35.38
CA PHE A 325 -35.37 -4.92 -36.34
C PHE A 325 -35.71 -5.29 -37.81
N PHE A 326 -35.93 -6.57 -38.09
CA PHE A 326 -36.39 -7.02 -39.41
C PHE A 326 -37.88 -6.80 -39.62
N GLU A 327 -38.68 -6.64 -38.55
CA GLU A 327 -40.11 -6.27 -38.65
C GLU A 327 -40.31 -4.77 -38.87
N SER A 328 -39.53 -3.89 -38.20
CA SER A 328 -39.55 -2.45 -38.47
C SER A 328 -39.10 -2.16 -39.89
N LYS A 329 -38.02 -2.82 -40.36
CA LYS A 329 -37.56 -2.73 -41.76
C LYS A 329 -38.52 -3.36 -42.79
N LYS A 330 -39.62 -3.98 -42.33
CA LYS A 330 -40.75 -4.46 -43.15
C LYS A 330 -41.98 -3.54 -43.13
N ARG A 331 -41.91 -2.42 -42.39
CA ARG A 331 -42.93 -1.36 -42.31
C ARG A 331 -42.42 0.03 -42.69
N ALA A 332 -41.09 0.25 -42.64
CA ALA A 332 -40.45 1.47 -43.12
C ALA A 332 -40.48 1.56 -44.67
N LEU A 333 -41.62 1.98 -45.20
CA LEU A 333 -41.78 2.40 -46.61
C LEU A 333 -42.60 3.71 -46.76
N THR A 334 -42.68 4.48 -45.68
CA THR A 334 -43.05 5.91 -45.59
C THR A 334 -42.43 6.52 -44.32
N GLU A 335 -42.21 7.84 -44.30
CA GLU A 335 -41.84 8.67 -43.13
C GLU A 335 -40.45 8.43 -42.49
N GLU A 336 -39.39 8.92 -43.14
CA GLU A 336 -38.02 8.95 -42.60
C GLU A 336 -37.88 9.86 -41.35
N GLU A 337 -38.62 10.97 -41.30
CA GLU A 337 -38.59 11.93 -40.19
C GLU A 337 -39.10 11.30 -38.87
N ALA A 338 -40.18 10.52 -38.94
CA ALA A 338 -40.75 9.84 -37.78
C ALA A 338 -39.80 8.74 -37.24
N GLU A 339 -39.09 8.01 -38.11
CA GLU A 339 -38.02 7.12 -37.66
C GLU A 339 -36.90 7.88 -36.95
N HIS A 340 -36.51 9.06 -37.46
CA HIS A 340 -35.40 9.86 -36.94
C HIS A 340 -35.69 10.40 -35.53
N GLU A 341 -36.87 10.98 -35.28
CA GLU A 341 -37.26 11.42 -33.93
C GLU A 341 -37.33 10.26 -32.92
N ASN A 342 -37.89 9.11 -33.33
CA ASN A 342 -37.97 7.91 -32.48
C ASN A 342 -36.57 7.36 -32.12
N LYS A 343 -35.62 7.37 -33.07
CA LYS A 343 -34.21 7.01 -32.81
C LYS A 343 -33.59 7.97 -31.78
N ILE A 344 -33.75 9.29 -31.97
CA ILE A 344 -33.24 10.31 -31.04
C ILE A 344 -33.84 10.17 -29.64
N GLN A 345 -35.15 9.92 -29.51
CA GLN A 345 -35.78 9.75 -28.20
C GLN A 345 -35.23 8.51 -27.47
N SER A 346 -35.06 7.39 -28.17
CA SER A 346 -34.47 6.19 -27.57
C SER A 346 -33.04 6.40 -27.03
N TYR A 347 -32.23 7.28 -27.64
CA TYR A 347 -30.94 7.68 -27.08
C TYR A 347 -31.09 8.51 -25.79
N LYS A 348 -32.02 9.48 -25.74
CA LYS A 348 -32.29 10.26 -24.52
C LYS A 348 -32.71 9.35 -23.36
N ASP A 349 -33.61 8.40 -23.61
CA ASP A 349 -34.11 7.46 -22.60
C ASP A 349 -32.96 6.61 -22.02
N LYS A 350 -32.06 6.12 -22.88
CA LYS A 350 -30.86 5.38 -22.45
C LYS A 350 -29.89 6.25 -21.62
N VAL A 351 -29.69 7.50 -22.00
CA VAL A 351 -28.82 8.44 -21.26
C VAL A 351 -29.42 8.77 -19.90
N ALA A 352 -30.72 9.10 -19.85
CA ALA A 352 -31.43 9.36 -18.59
C ALA A 352 -31.33 8.17 -17.63
N LYS A 353 -31.47 6.94 -18.15
CA LYS A 353 -31.34 5.71 -17.35
C LYS A 353 -29.91 5.45 -16.85
N LEU A 354 -28.87 5.80 -17.62
CA LEU A 354 -27.51 5.77 -17.09
C LEU A 354 -27.29 6.83 -16.00
N THR A 355 -27.85 8.03 -16.15
CA THR A 355 -27.79 9.07 -15.11
C THR A 355 -28.42 8.59 -13.80
N GLU A 356 -29.60 7.98 -13.85
CA GLU A 356 -30.26 7.35 -12.68
C GLU A 356 -29.35 6.33 -11.99
N VAL A 357 -28.75 5.42 -12.77
CA VAL A 357 -27.82 4.40 -12.24
C VAL A 357 -26.55 5.03 -11.65
N ILE A 358 -26.04 6.12 -12.22
CA ILE A 358 -24.86 6.85 -11.70
C ILE A 358 -25.17 7.50 -10.36
N GLU A 359 -26.31 8.19 -10.20
CA GLU A 359 -26.66 8.81 -8.91
C GLU A 359 -26.96 7.74 -7.83
N ASN A 360 -27.64 6.64 -8.19
CA ASN A 360 -27.82 5.50 -7.29
C ASN A 360 -26.49 4.84 -6.89
N THR A 361 -25.53 4.77 -7.82
CA THR A 361 -24.16 4.27 -7.56
C THR A 361 -23.42 5.20 -6.60
N LYS A 362 -23.47 6.52 -6.82
CA LYS A 362 -22.87 7.51 -5.91
C LYS A 362 -23.40 7.35 -4.49
N GLY A 363 -24.72 7.30 -4.32
CA GLY A 363 -25.36 7.11 -3.02
C GLY A 363 -24.90 5.81 -2.34
N SER A 364 -25.14 4.66 -2.99
CA SER A 364 -24.89 3.34 -2.39
C SER A 364 -23.40 3.03 -2.19
N LEU A 365 -22.49 3.69 -2.92
CA LEU A 365 -21.04 3.49 -2.82
C LEU A 365 -20.28 4.73 -2.31
N THR A 366 -20.94 5.67 -1.63
CA THR A 366 -20.35 6.93 -1.10
C THR A 366 -19.00 6.69 -0.41
N GLU A 367 -18.93 5.65 0.42
CA GLU A 367 -17.78 5.24 1.24
C GLU A 367 -16.52 4.84 0.43
N PHE A 368 -16.63 4.67 -0.89
CA PHE A 368 -15.53 4.30 -1.79
C PHE A 368 -15.09 5.46 -2.71
N ASN A 369 -15.55 6.67 -2.39
CA ASN A 369 -15.39 7.94 -3.14
C ASN A 369 -15.64 7.81 -4.67
N PRO A 370 -16.92 7.66 -5.09
CA PRO A 370 -17.28 7.36 -6.48
C PRO A 370 -17.30 8.61 -7.38
N ALA A 371 -16.31 8.73 -8.27
CA ALA A 371 -16.18 9.83 -9.23
C ALA A 371 -16.58 9.41 -10.66
N VAL A 372 -17.34 10.26 -11.38
CA VAL A 372 -17.68 10.02 -12.80
C VAL A 372 -16.47 10.35 -13.67
N MET A 373 -16.08 9.44 -14.56
CA MET A 373 -14.96 9.63 -15.48
C MET A 373 -15.33 10.54 -16.64
N LYS A 374 -14.36 11.26 -17.18
CA LYS A 374 -14.51 11.90 -18.49
C LYS A 374 -14.46 10.86 -19.62
N SER A 375 -15.13 11.15 -20.73
CA SER A 375 -15.10 10.34 -21.94
C SER A 375 -13.69 10.07 -22.45
N ASP A 376 -12.78 11.06 -22.37
CA ASP A 376 -11.36 10.87 -22.72
C ASP A 376 -10.63 9.92 -21.75
N GLU A 377 -10.97 9.93 -20.46
CA GLU A 377 -10.39 9.04 -19.46
C GLU A 377 -10.88 7.60 -19.66
N LEU A 378 -12.15 7.42 -20.03
CA LEU A 378 -12.73 6.11 -20.35
C LEU A 378 -12.20 5.55 -21.69
N LEU A 379 -12.02 6.39 -22.71
CA LEU A 379 -11.36 5.99 -23.96
C LEU A 379 -9.90 5.59 -23.72
N ASN A 380 -9.16 6.35 -22.91
CA ASN A 380 -7.78 6.00 -22.54
C ASN A 380 -7.68 4.72 -21.69
N LEU A 381 -8.68 4.40 -20.85
CA LEU A 381 -8.76 3.11 -20.17
C LEU A 381 -8.88 1.95 -21.19
N TYR A 382 -9.76 2.09 -22.18
CA TYR A 382 -9.91 1.09 -23.25
C TYR A 382 -8.69 1.00 -24.17
N ALA A 383 -8.09 2.12 -24.53
CA ALA A 383 -6.85 2.16 -25.31
C ALA A 383 -5.71 1.48 -24.55
N THR A 384 -5.52 1.81 -23.27
CA THR A 384 -4.51 1.18 -22.40
C THR A 384 -4.72 -0.33 -22.23
N TYR A 385 -5.97 -0.78 -22.14
CA TYR A 385 -6.31 -2.20 -22.13
C TYR A 385 -6.04 -2.89 -23.48
N SER A 386 -6.14 -2.17 -24.59
CA SER A 386 -5.97 -2.74 -25.94
C SER A 386 -4.51 -2.72 -26.40
N ASN A 387 -3.74 -1.72 -25.99
CA ASN A 387 -2.32 -1.53 -26.31
C ASN A 387 -1.38 -2.20 -25.29
N MET A 388 -1.87 -2.54 -24.09
CA MET A 388 -1.08 -2.94 -22.90
C MET A 388 0.00 -1.93 -22.44
N SER A 389 -0.01 -0.73 -23.01
CA SER A 389 0.82 0.43 -22.67
C SER A 389 -0.05 1.62 -22.25
N GLU A 390 0.42 2.48 -21.34
CA GLU A 390 -0.40 3.58 -20.83
C GLU A 390 -0.69 4.61 -21.94
N THR A 391 -1.96 4.76 -22.30
CA THR A 391 -2.40 5.68 -23.35
C THR A 391 -2.99 6.96 -22.73
N ARG A 392 -2.52 8.14 -23.15
CA ARG A 392 -2.94 9.46 -22.63
C ARG A 392 -3.34 10.44 -23.75
N LEU A 393 -4.20 9.99 -24.67
CA LEU A 393 -4.66 10.76 -25.82
C LEU A 393 -5.83 11.70 -25.46
N LYS A 394 -6.08 12.69 -26.34
CA LYS A 394 -7.31 13.50 -26.34
C LYS A 394 -8.09 13.20 -27.63
N TYR A 395 -9.41 13.09 -27.53
CA TYR A 395 -10.26 12.66 -28.64
C TYR A 395 -11.21 13.79 -29.07
N SER A 396 -11.67 13.81 -30.32
CA SER A 396 -12.78 14.66 -30.75
C SER A 396 -14.14 13.99 -30.48
N TYR A 397 -15.25 14.61 -30.89
CA TYR A 397 -16.59 14.00 -30.84
C TYR A 397 -16.94 13.24 -32.13
N ASP A 398 -16.00 13.18 -33.09
CA ASP A 398 -16.16 12.46 -34.33
C ASP A 398 -15.94 10.95 -34.14
N LEU A 399 -16.15 10.19 -35.21
CA LEU A 399 -16.00 8.73 -35.18
C LEU A 399 -14.54 8.33 -34.93
N ILE A 400 -14.36 7.36 -34.03
CA ILE A 400 -13.05 6.85 -33.63
C ILE A 400 -12.53 5.91 -34.73
N THR A 401 -11.39 6.30 -35.30
CA THR A 401 -10.62 5.54 -36.30
C THR A 401 -9.47 4.78 -35.64
N ASP A 402 -8.69 4.02 -36.41
CA ASP A 402 -7.56 3.18 -35.96
C ASP A 402 -6.48 3.93 -35.16
N CYS A 403 -6.40 5.26 -35.22
CA CYS A 403 -5.28 6.07 -34.71
C CYS A 403 -5.04 6.03 -33.17
N TYR A 404 -5.89 5.35 -32.40
CA TYR A 404 -5.70 5.14 -30.96
C TYR A 404 -5.19 3.73 -30.60
N MET A 405 -5.23 2.81 -31.57
CA MET A 405 -4.64 1.48 -31.48
C MET A 405 -3.19 1.55 -31.97
N THR A 406 -2.24 1.17 -31.11
CA THR A 406 -0.79 1.31 -31.36
C THR A 406 -0.02 0.01 -31.09
N SER A 407 -0.71 -1.11 -30.93
CA SER A 407 -0.07 -2.41 -30.68
C SER A 407 -0.84 -3.53 -31.38
N ASP A 408 -0.10 -4.43 -32.03
CA ASP A 408 -0.65 -5.63 -32.66
C ASP A 408 -0.81 -6.75 -31.62
N VAL A 409 -1.88 -7.55 -31.72
CA VAL A 409 -2.25 -8.55 -30.71
C VAL A 409 -2.39 -9.94 -31.32
N GLU A 410 -1.45 -10.82 -31.03
CA GLU A 410 -1.49 -12.22 -31.46
C GLU A 410 -2.13 -13.12 -30.39
N PHE A 411 -3.22 -13.81 -30.74
CA PHE A 411 -3.90 -14.74 -29.86
C PHE A 411 -3.31 -16.16 -30.03
N LYS A 412 -2.37 -16.53 -29.14
CA LYS A 412 -1.87 -17.91 -29.02
C LYS A 412 -2.90 -18.80 -28.29
N LYS A 413 -2.58 -20.09 -28.16
CA LYS A 413 -3.49 -21.14 -27.63
C LYS A 413 -4.03 -20.85 -26.22
N ASP A 414 -3.17 -20.39 -25.31
CA ASP A 414 -3.47 -20.18 -23.88
C ASP A 414 -2.83 -18.90 -23.30
N TYR A 415 -2.35 -18.01 -24.18
CA TYR A 415 -1.86 -16.68 -23.85
C TYR A 415 -2.00 -15.76 -25.08
N MET A 416 -1.73 -14.47 -24.90
CA MET A 416 -1.71 -13.44 -25.92
C MET A 416 -0.33 -12.77 -25.94
N ILE A 417 0.09 -12.30 -27.10
CA ILE A 417 1.29 -11.48 -27.28
C ILE A 417 0.85 -10.13 -27.82
N PHE A 418 1.34 -9.05 -27.21
CA PHE A 418 1.15 -7.68 -27.64
C PHE A 418 2.50 -7.14 -28.13
N HIS A 419 2.57 -6.76 -29.40
CA HIS A 419 3.73 -6.11 -30.00
C HIS A 419 3.49 -4.60 -29.97
N THR A 420 4.19 -3.89 -29.09
CA THR A 420 3.96 -2.44 -28.91
C THR A 420 4.72 -1.61 -29.93
N ASN A 421 4.26 -0.39 -30.16
CA ASN A 421 4.98 0.64 -30.94
C ASN A 421 6.34 1.06 -30.34
N THR A 422 6.69 0.61 -29.14
CA THR A 422 8.01 0.78 -28.52
C THR A 422 8.94 -0.42 -28.75
N ASN A 423 8.55 -1.38 -29.60
CA ASN A 423 9.17 -2.70 -29.78
C ASN A 423 9.23 -3.57 -28.50
N GLU A 424 8.53 -3.20 -27.42
CA GLU A 424 8.32 -4.11 -26.28
C GLU A 424 7.37 -5.24 -26.69
N THR A 425 7.66 -6.46 -26.25
CA THR A 425 6.77 -7.62 -26.42
C THR A 425 6.18 -7.98 -25.06
N ILE A 426 4.87 -7.75 -24.91
CA ILE A 426 4.16 -7.98 -23.65
C ILE A 426 3.35 -9.28 -23.76
N TYR A 427 3.57 -10.20 -22.83
CA TYR A 427 2.83 -11.46 -22.74
C TYR A 427 1.69 -11.31 -21.74
N ALA A 428 0.47 -11.73 -22.09
CA ALA A 428 -0.66 -11.69 -21.17
C ALA A 428 -1.51 -12.98 -21.21
N ARG A 429 -2.10 -13.36 -20.08
CA ARG A 429 -2.94 -14.58 -19.98
C ARG A 429 -4.16 -14.38 -19.09
N PHE A 430 -5.30 -14.88 -19.55
CA PHE A 430 -6.51 -14.98 -18.72
C PHE A 430 -6.54 -16.25 -17.86
N ILE A 431 -6.77 -16.08 -16.57
CA ILE A 431 -7.32 -17.09 -15.67
C ILE A 431 -8.80 -16.74 -15.44
N SER A 432 -9.71 -17.67 -15.64
CA SER A 432 -11.15 -17.46 -15.34
C SER A 432 -11.66 -18.44 -14.29
N ILE A 433 -12.67 -18.03 -13.53
CA ILE A 433 -13.39 -18.96 -12.63
C ILE A 433 -14.35 -19.81 -13.48
N LYS A 434 -14.07 -21.11 -13.52
CA LYS A 434 -14.86 -22.13 -14.23
C LYS A 434 -16.14 -22.48 -13.44
N ALA A 435 -16.00 -22.59 -12.12
CA ALA A 435 -17.07 -22.87 -11.17
C ALA A 435 -16.70 -22.40 -9.75
N TYR A 436 -17.73 -22.08 -8.96
CA TYR A 436 -17.61 -21.82 -7.53
C TYR A 436 -17.96 -23.13 -6.83
N GLU A 437 -16.95 -23.91 -6.43
CA GLU A 437 -17.11 -25.26 -5.86
C GLU A 437 -16.99 -25.24 -4.31
N THR A 438 -17.23 -24.06 -3.72
CA THR A 438 -16.99 -23.71 -2.31
C THR A 438 -18.25 -23.85 -1.44
N GLU A 439 -18.08 -24.00 -0.12
CA GLU A 439 -19.20 -24.02 0.83
C GLU A 439 -19.73 -22.61 1.15
N SER A 440 -18.82 -21.64 1.20
CA SER A 440 -19.04 -20.21 1.41
C SER A 440 -18.14 -19.41 0.46
N VAL A 441 -18.31 -18.09 0.41
CA VAL A 441 -17.40 -17.16 -0.27
C VAL A 441 -16.90 -16.16 0.77
N SER A 442 -15.63 -15.75 0.69
CA SER A 442 -14.97 -14.92 1.70
C SER A 442 -14.31 -13.68 1.10
N SER A 443 -14.35 -12.57 1.85
CA SER A 443 -13.60 -11.33 1.55
C SER A 443 -12.09 -11.55 1.48
N ILE A 444 -11.56 -12.64 2.08
CA ILE A 444 -10.15 -13.05 1.97
C ILE A 444 -9.74 -13.32 0.50
N ILE A 445 -10.67 -13.64 -0.40
CA ILE A 445 -10.36 -13.87 -1.83
C ILE A 445 -9.82 -12.61 -2.52
N PRO A 446 -10.57 -11.48 -2.63
CA PRO A 446 -10.04 -10.25 -3.21
C PRO A 446 -8.83 -9.70 -2.44
N THR A 447 -8.84 -9.72 -1.09
CA THR A 447 -7.70 -9.31 -0.26
C THR A 447 -6.43 -10.12 -0.56
N GLY A 448 -6.57 -11.43 -0.84
CA GLY A 448 -5.46 -12.27 -1.26
C GLY A 448 -4.92 -11.88 -2.64
N ILE A 449 -5.80 -11.68 -3.62
CA ILE A 449 -5.43 -11.26 -4.98
C ILE A 449 -4.69 -9.91 -4.96
N LEU A 450 -5.16 -8.96 -4.13
CA LEU A 450 -4.52 -7.65 -3.93
C LEU A 450 -3.10 -7.73 -3.34
N ARG A 451 -2.76 -8.82 -2.65
CA ARG A 451 -1.44 -9.06 -2.04
C ARG A 451 -0.47 -9.85 -2.93
N GLU A 452 -0.90 -10.32 -4.11
CA GLU A 452 0.03 -10.88 -5.10
C GLU A 452 0.82 -9.74 -5.77
N ASN A 453 2.15 -9.81 -5.71
CA ASN A 453 3.04 -8.81 -6.31
C ASN A 453 3.16 -9.04 -7.83
N THR A 454 2.14 -8.64 -8.59
CA THR A 454 2.06 -8.83 -10.04
C THR A 454 1.12 -7.82 -10.70
N ASP A 455 1.47 -7.40 -11.93
CA ASP A 455 0.60 -6.62 -12.82
C ASP A 455 -0.61 -7.44 -13.28
N TYR A 456 -1.82 -6.92 -13.03
CA TYR A 456 -3.04 -7.57 -13.49
C TYR A 456 -4.23 -6.62 -13.69
N TYR A 457 -5.18 -7.08 -14.51
CA TYR A 457 -6.57 -6.62 -14.45
C TYR A 457 -7.44 -7.71 -13.83
N PHE A 458 -8.09 -7.42 -12.70
CA PHE A 458 -9.08 -8.30 -12.07
C PHE A 458 -10.48 -7.80 -12.48
N LEU A 459 -11.21 -8.67 -13.17
CA LEU A 459 -12.25 -8.29 -14.12
C LEU A 459 -13.55 -9.06 -13.84
N PHE A 460 -14.60 -8.31 -13.48
CA PHE A 460 -15.96 -8.85 -13.41
C PHE A 460 -16.78 -8.33 -14.59
N SER A 461 -17.65 -9.18 -15.12
CA SER A 461 -18.74 -8.75 -16.01
C SER A 461 -20.07 -9.23 -15.44
N VAL A 462 -20.99 -8.30 -15.20
CA VAL A 462 -22.19 -8.46 -14.37
C VAL A 462 -23.46 -8.08 -15.13
N GLU A 463 -24.50 -8.91 -15.02
CA GLU A 463 -25.85 -8.62 -15.51
C GLU A 463 -26.90 -9.05 -14.47
N ALA A 464 -27.74 -8.13 -13.99
CA ALA A 464 -28.89 -8.50 -13.17
C ALA A 464 -29.94 -9.28 -13.98
N LEU A 465 -30.54 -10.33 -13.40
CA LEU A 465 -31.78 -10.90 -13.94
C LEU A 465 -32.97 -9.99 -13.61
N LYS A 466 -34.08 -10.16 -14.33
CA LYS A 466 -35.37 -9.65 -13.83
C LYS A 466 -35.81 -10.49 -12.63
N LYS A 467 -36.39 -9.83 -11.62
CA LYS A 467 -36.99 -10.45 -10.41
C LYS A 467 -37.81 -11.70 -10.71
N GLN A 468 -38.70 -11.66 -11.70
CA GLN A 468 -39.52 -12.82 -12.10
C GLN A 468 -38.71 -13.95 -12.75
N ASP A 469 -37.72 -13.63 -13.59
CA ASP A 469 -36.83 -14.63 -14.20
C ASP A 469 -35.96 -15.32 -13.14
N ALA A 470 -35.50 -14.56 -12.14
CA ALA A 470 -34.74 -15.05 -10.99
C ALA A 470 -35.59 -15.98 -10.11
N ILE A 471 -36.79 -15.55 -9.70
CA ILE A 471 -37.72 -16.38 -8.91
C ILE A 471 -38.08 -17.67 -9.66
N ASN A 472 -38.41 -17.58 -10.96
CA ASN A 472 -38.72 -18.76 -11.78
C ASN A 472 -37.52 -19.70 -11.95
N LYS A 473 -36.30 -19.17 -12.01
CA LYS A 473 -35.07 -19.97 -12.00
C LYS A 473 -34.91 -20.73 -10.69
N ILE A 474 -35.03 -20.07 -9.54
CA ILE A 474 -34.86 -20.70 -8.23
C ILE A 474 -35.95 -21.74 -7.97
N LYS A 475 -37.21 -21.45 -8.31
CA LYS A 475 -38.32 -22.43 -8.25
C LYS A 475 -38.04 -23.70 -9.08
N ARG A 476 -37.46 -23.57 -10.28
CA ARG A 476 -37.04 -24.72 -11.11
C ARG A 476 -35.88 -25.52 -10.51
N VAL A 477 -34.96 -24.88 -9.77
CA VAL A 477 -33.89 -25.59 -9.06
C VAL A 477 -34.47 -26.34 -7.84
N ARG A 478 -35.39 -25.71 -7.11
CA ARG A 478 -36.11 -26.28 -5.96
C ARG A 478 -36.79 -27.62 -6.31
N THR A 479 -37.41 -27.74 -7.49
CA THR A 479 -38.06 -28.97 -7.97
C THR A 479 -37.15 -30.20 -8.00
N PHE A 480 -35.83 -30.03 -8.04
CA PHE A 480 -34.86 -31.13 -8.08
C PHE A 480 -33.89 -31.16 -6.88
N ALA A 481 -34.22 -30.42 -5.82
CA ALA A 481 -33.42 -30.28 -4.61
C ALA A 481 -33.88 -31.20 -3.47
N VAL A 482 -32.94 -31.60 -2.61
CA VAL A 482 -33.23 -32.31 -1.34
C VAL A 482 -33.84 -31.31 -0.33
N ASP A 483 -34.68 -31.76 0.59
CA ASP A 483 -35.53 -30.88 1.42
C ASP A 483 -34.75 -29.85 2.26
N ILE A 484 -33.58 -30.25 2.80
CA ILE A 484 -32.62 -29.34 3.48
C ILE A 484 -32.26 -28.14 2.59
N VAL A 485 -32.10 -28.37 1.29
CA VAL A 485 -31.81 -27.33 0.29
C VAL A 485 -33.08 -26.58 -0.11
N GLN A 486 -34.25 -27.24 -0.20
CA GLN A 486 -35.50 -26.59 -0.58
C GLN A 486 -35.83 -25.42 0.36
N ASN A 487 -35.68 -25.60 1.67
CA ASN A 487 -35.88 -24.54 2.67
C ASN A 487 -34.99 -23.31 2.40
N ASN A 488 -33.71 -23.53 2.10
CA ASN A 488 -32.77 -22.44 1.77
C ASN A 488 -33.10 -21.74 0.44
N LEU A 489 -33.66 -22.47 -0.54
CA LEU A 489 -34.13 -21.89 -1.80
C LEU A 489 -35.44 -21.12 -1.65
N ASP A 490 -36.34 -21.53 -0.76
CA ASP A 490 -37.57 -20.80 -0.44
C ASP A 490 -37.28 -19.50 0.34
N ASN A 491 -36.36 -19.54 1.30
CA ASN A 491 -35.84 -18.35 1.98
C ASN A 491 -35.23 -17.36 0.95
N LEU A 492 -34.46 -17.85 -0.02
CA LEU A 492 -33.93 -17.02 -1.11
C LEU A 492 -35.04 -16.44 -2.00
N VAL A 493 -36.15 -17.16 -2.23
CA VAL A 493 -37.32 -16.61 -2.92
C VAL A 493 -37.98 -15.48 -2.12
N GLN A 494 -38.10 -15.61 -0.78
CA GLN A 494 -38.63 -14.54 0.07
C GLN A 494 -37.72 -13.30 0.08
N LEU A 495 -36.40 -13.47 0.10
CA LEU A 495 -35.44 -12.37 0.02
C LEU A 495 -35.48 -11.66 -1.35
N MET A 496 -35.64 -12.40 -2.45
CA MET A 496 -35.89 -11.82 -3.78
C MET A 496 -37.26 -11.13 -3.87
N GLN A 497 -38.30 -11.66 -3.23
CA GLN A 497 -39.63 -11.04 -3.20
C GLN A 497 -39.62 -9.70 -2.44
N SER A 498 -38.80 -9.58 -1.40
CA SER A 498 -38.60 -8.37 -0.59
C SER A 498 -37.46 -7.45 -1.06
N ASP A 499 -36.91 -7.69 -2.26
CA ASP A 499 -35.84 -6.90 -2.90
C ASP A 499 -34.53 -6.78 -2.08
N ARG A 500 -34.31 -7.73 -1.15
CA ARG A 500 -33.09 -7.86 -0.33
C ARG A 500 -31.99 -8.68 -1.01
N GLU A 501 -32.35 -9.46 -2.02
CA GLU A 501 -31.44 -10.28 -2.83
C GLU A 501 -31.84 -10.27 -4.30
N ASN A 502 -30.86 -10.44 -5.18
CA ASN A 502 -31.06 -10.52 -6.62
C ASN A 502 -30.11 -11.55 -7.23
N ILE A 503 -30.54 -12.24 -8.29
CA ILE A 503 -29.70 -13.19 -9.03
C ILE A 503 -29.05 -12.45 -10.19
N MET A 504 -27.73 -12.56 -10.29
CA MET A 504 -26.92 -11.90 -11.30
C MET A 504 -26.15 -12.94 -12.11
N LYS A 505 -26.02 -12.72 -13.43
CA LYS A 505 -25.01 -13.38 -14.24
C LYS A 505 -23.68 -12.70 -13.99
N ILE A 506 -22.67 -13.44 -13.54
CA ILE A 506 -21.30 -12.97 -13.42
C ILE A 506 -20.33 -13.81 -14.25
N SER A 507 -19.34 -13.15 -14.85
CA SER A 507 -18.07 -13.78 -15.21
C SER A 507 -16.97 -13.12 -14.39
N LEU A 508 -16.03 -13.90 -13.86
CA LEU A 508 -14.88 -13.39 -13.10
C LEU A 508 -13.59 -13.95 -13.70
N SER A 509 -12.66 -13.06 -14.02
CA SER A 509 -11.38 -13.38 -14.65
C SER A 509 -10.27 -12.46 -14.17
N ILE A 510 -9.03 -12.94 -14.24
CA ILE A 510 -7.81 -12.17 -14.02
C ILE A 510 -7.02 -12.23 -15.32
N LEU A 511 -6.65 -11.07 -15.86
CA LEU A 511 -5.67 -10.94 -16.93
C LEU A 511 -4.32 -10.62 -16.28
N LEU A 512 -3.42 -11.60 -16.27
CA LEU A 512 -2.04 -11.46 -15.78
C LEU A 512 -1.13 -10.97 -16.90
N ILE A 513 -0.11 -10.18 -16.56
CA ILE A 513 0.78 -9.52 -17.52
C ILE A 513 2.25 -9.78 -17.17
N SER A 514 3.08 -9.95 -18.20
CA SER A 514 4.54 -9.95 -18.12
C SER A 514 5.12 -9.09 -19.25
N LYS A 515 6.06 -8.21 -18.89
CA LYS A 515 6.94 -7.52 -19.85
C LYS A 515 8.29 -8.22 -20.03
N GLU A 516 8.55 -9.27 -19.27
CA GLU A 516 9.87 -9.91 -19.16
C GLU A 516 9.95 -11.16 -20.03
N SER A 517 9.06 -12.13 -19.82
CA SER A 517 9.08 -13.39 -20.54
C SER A 517 7.80 -14.21 -20.37
N LEU A 518 7.59 -15.16 -21.28
CA LEU A 518 6.57 -16.19 -21.12
C LEU A 518 6.78 -17.06 -19.86
N ASN A 519 8.01 -17.17 -19.34
CA ASN A 519 8.32 -17.93 -18.12
C ASN A 519 7.84 -17.18 -16.86
N ASP A 520 8.16 -15.90 -16.73
CA ASP A 520 7.60 -15.04 -15.68
C ASP A 520 6.05 -15.05 -15.72
N LEU A 521 5.44 -14.93 -16.91
CA LEU A 521 4.00 -15.07 -17.05
C LEU A 521 3.51 -16.45 -16.56
N ASN A 522 4.25 -17.54 -16.79
CA ASN A 522 3.89 -18.87 -16.31
C ASN A 522 3.97 -18.98 -14.78
N GLU A 523 4.99 -18.40 -14.15
CA GLU A 523 5.15 -18.36 -12.68
C GLU A 523 4.04 -17.53 -12.02
N LYS A 524 3.81 -16.30 -12.49
CA LYS A 524 2.68 -15.44 -12.11
C LYS A 524 1.34 -16.16 -12.24
N THR A 525 1.15 -16.88 -13.36
CA THR A 525 -0.07 -17.70 -13.58
C THR A 525 -0.21 -18.81 -12.55
N ASN A 526 0.89 -19.46 -12.15
CA ASN A 526 0.85 -20.56 -11.22
C ASN A 526 0.66 -20.09 -9.77
N SER A 527 1.24 -18.95 -9.36
CA SER A 527 1.01 -18.34 -8.03
C SER A 527 -0.45 -17.94 -7.86
N MET A 528 -0.98 -17.12 -8.78
CA MET A 528 -2.37 -16.67 -8.75
C MET A 528 -3.37 -17.85 -8.79
N LYS A 529 -3.06 -18.88 -9.59
CA LYS A 529 -3.87 -20.12 -9.62
C LYS A 529 -3.85 -20.85 -8.28
N ALA A 530 -2.68 -21.01 -7.65
CA ALA A 530 -2.54 -21.68 -6.35
C ALA A 530 -3.23 -20.90 -5.21
N LEU A 531 -3.26 -19.56 -5.28
CA LEU A 531 -4.02 -18.72 -4.34
C LEU A 531 -5.53 -18.98 -4.48
N LEU A 532 -6.07 -18.95 -5.70
CA LEU A 532 -7.49 -19.16 -5.96
C LEU A 532 -7.94 -20.60 -5.61
N GLU A 533 -7.13 -21.61 -5.93
CA GLU A 533 -7.42 -23.01 -5.60
C GLU A 533 -7.32 -23.29 -4.10
N ARG A 534 -6.46 -22.58 -3.35
CA ARG A 534 -6.44 -22.63 -1.87
C ARG A 534 -7.74 -22.09 -1.26
N GLN A 535 -8.38 -21.14 -1.93
CA GLN A 535 -9.73 -20.65 -1.61
C GLN A 535 -10.85 -21.50 -2.24
N SER A 536 -10.53 -22.73 -2.68
CA SER A 536 -11.45 -23.71 -3.29
C SER A 536 -12.17 -23.25 -4.57
N LEU A 537 -11.64 -22.24 -5.26
CA LEU A 537 -12.17 -21.76 -6.54
C LEU A 537 -11.66 -22.63 -7.71
N SER A 538 -12.58 -23.14 -8.51
CA SER A 538 -12.28 -23.96 -9.69
C SER A 538 -11.85 -23.04 -10.84
N THR A 539 -10.55 -22.98 -11.12
CA THR A 539 -9.96 -22.05 -12.12
C THR A 539 -9.65 -22.74 -13.45
N VAL A 540 -9.38 -21.94 -14.49
CA VAL A 540 -8.91 -22.42 -15.79
C VAL A 540 -8.03 -21.36 -16.47
N LYS A 541 -6.89 -21.77 -17.04
CA LYS A 541 -6.13 -20.95 -18.01
C LYS A 541 -6.95 -20.95 -19.31
N GLU A 542 -7.43 -19.79 -19.75
CA GLU A 542 -8.38 -19.76 -20.87
C GLU A 542 -7.72 -20.06 -22.22
N THR A 543 -8.52 -20.63 -23.12
CA THR A 543 -8.08 -21.03 -24.47
C THR A 543 -9.13 -20.61 -25.50
N LEU A 544 -10.14 -21.43 -25.77
CA LEU A 544 -11.22 -21.13 -26.72
C LEU A 544 -12.03 -19.88 -26.34
N ASN A 545 -12.13 -19.57 -25.04
CA ASN A 545 -12.80 -18.36 -24.56
C ASN A 545 -11.88 -17.14 -24.51
N GLN A 546 -10.57 -17.25 -24.79
CA GLN A 546 -9.61 -16.14 -24.66
C GLN A 546 -9.94 -14.94 -25.55
N LYS A 547 -10.12 -15.14 -26.86
CA LYS A 547 -10.48 -14.06 -27.80
C LYS A 547 -11.87 -13.48 -27.49
N PRO A 548 -12.94 -14.27 -27.30
CA PRO A 548 -14.25 -13.74 -26.89
C PRO A 548 -14.22 -12.99 -25.55
N LEU A 549 -13.45 -13.47 -24.56
CA LEU A 549 -13.29 -12.84 -23.24
C LEU A 549 -12.62 -11.47 -23.35
N PHE A 550 -11.54 -11.35 -24.13
CA PHE A 550 -10.88 -10.06 -24.39
C PHE A 550 -11.85 -9.02 -24.94
N PHE A 551 -12.58 -9.37 -26.01
CA PHE A 551 -13.55 -8.44 -26.60
C PHE A 551 -14.81 -8.21 -25.75
N SER A 552 -15.08 -9.05 -24.74
CA SER A 552 -16.28 -8.94 -23.91
C SER A 552 -16.28 -7.80 -22.89
N PHE A 553 -15.14 -7.14 -22.67
CA PHE A 553 -15.03 -6.00 -21.74
C PHE A 553 -15.26 -4.63 -22.40
N PHE A 554 -15.26 -4.57 -23.73
CA PHE A 554 -15.73 -3.38 -24.46
C PHE A 554 -17.23 -3.15 -24.23
N PRO A 555 -17.73 -1.90 -24.36
CA PRO A 555 -19.10 -1.56 -24.02
C PRO A 555 -20.14 -2.43 -24.74
N SER A 556 -21.12 -2.93 -23.99
CA SER A 556 -22.23 -3.78 -24.46
C SER A 556 -21.82 -5.12 -25.12
N ARG A 557 -20.56 -5.57 -25.02
CA ARG A 557 -20.07 -6.84 -25.61
C ARG A 557 -19.96 -8.03 -24.63
N SER A 558 -20.50 -7.94 -23.39
CA SER A 558 -20.44 -9.08 -22.46
C SER A 558 -21.14 -10.37 -22.97
N ASN A 559 -21.99 -10.28 -23.99
CA ASN A 559 -22.62 -11.43 -24.66
C ASN A 559 -21.59 -12.41 -25.26
N LEU A 560 -20.39 -11.96 -25.60
CA LEU A 560 -19.29 -12.80 -26.10
C LEU A 560 -18.71 -13.76 -25.02
N ASN A 561 -18.92 -13.46 -23.73
CA ASN A 561 -18.26 -14.16 -22.63
C ASN A 561 -18.94 -15.48 -22.24
N ALA A 562 -18.33 -16.62 -22.57
CA ALA A 562 -18.89 -17.95 -22.31
C ALA A 562 -18.86 -18.38 -20.82
N ARG A 563 -18.16 -17.65 -19.94
CA ARG A 563 -17.98 -18.02 -18.53
C ARG A 563 -19.08 -17.53 -17.58
N LYS A 564 -20.13 -16.88 -18.07
CA LYS A 564 -21.24 -16.42 -17.22
C LYS A 564 -21.83 -17.53 -16.32
N ARG A 565 -21.91 -17.27 -15.02
CA ARG A 565 -22.48 -18.09 -13.93
C ARG A 565 -23.54 -17.29 -13.20
N HIS A 566 -24.45 -17.94 -12.49
CA HIS A 566 -25.45 -17.22 -11.70
C HIS A 566 -25.01 -17.20 -10.23
N GLN A 567 -25.06 -16.03 -9.58
CA GLN A 567 -24.79 -15.84 -8.16
C GLN A 567 -25.77 -14.82 -7.55
N THR A 568 -25.82 -14.75 -6.22
CA THR A 568 -26.61 -13.76 -5.46
C THR A 568 -25.86 -12.43 -5.31
N SER A 569 -26.55 -11.34 -4.94
CA SER A 569 -25.93 -10.03 -4.77
C SER A 569 -24.92 -10.03 -3.61
N ALA A 570 -25.20 -10.77 -2.52
CA ALA A 570 -24.28 -10.93 -1.40
C ALA A 570 -22.94 -11.61 -1.78
N VAL A 571 -22.95 -12.51 -2.76
CA VAL A 571 -21.69 -13.11 -3.27
C VAL A 571 -20.87 -12.05 -4.02
N LEU A 572 -21.51 -11.13 -4.75
CA LEU A 572 -20.78 -10.03 -5.40
C LEU A 572 -20.29 -9.00 -4.38
N SER A 573 -21.08 -8.62 -3.38
CA SER A 573 -20.65 -7.68 -2.33
C SER A 573 -19.51 -8.23 -1.45
N THR A 574 -19.34 -9.55 -1.42
CA THR A 574 -18.21 -10.25 -0.79
C THR A 574 -16.96 -10.31 -1.69
N LEU A 575 -17.12 -10.51 -3.00
CA LEU A 575 -15.99 -10.61 -3.94
C LEU A 575 -15.48 -9.25 -4.45
N CYS A 576 -16.32 -8.22 -4.47
CA CYS A 576 -15.99 -6.88 -4.95
C CYS A 576 -15.75 -5.93 -3.75
N THR A 577 -14.78 -6.21 -2.88
CA THR A 577 -14.57 -5.42 -1.64
C THR A 577 -14.27 -3.94 -1.90
N PHE A 578 -13.68 -3.60 -3.04
CA PHE A 578 -13.10 -2.28 -3.33
C PHE A 578 -12.07 -1.85 -2.28
N GLU A 579 -11.32 -2.83 -1.74
CA GLU A 579 -10.22 -2.62 -0.79
C GLU A 579 -9.06 -1.87 -1.45
N ASN A 580 -8.64 -0.75 -0.87
CA ASN A 580 -7.47 0.01 -1.32
C ASN A 580 -6.69 0.59 -0.13
N ASP A 581 -5.40 0.85 -0.33
CA ASP A 581 -4.49 1.20 0.75
C ASP A 581 -4.48 2.71 1.06
N ILE A 582 -4.36 3.07 2.34
CA ILE A 582 -4.10 4.47 2.75
C ILE A 582 -2.70 4.85 2.30
N LEU A 583 -2.54 5.82 1.39
CA LEU A 583 -1.22 6.14 0.85
C LEU A 583 -0.36 7.04 1.77
N GLY A 584 -0.94 7.72 2.76
CA GLY A 584 -0.24 8.72 3.58
C GLY A 584 0.02 10.04 2.84
N ASN A 585 0.71 10.97 3.51
CA ASN A 585 0.97 12.32 2.98
C ASN A 585 2.28 12.40 2.19
N LYS A 586 2.28 13.04 1.02
CA LYS A 586 3.51 13.24 0.22
C LYS A 586 4.45 14.32 0.78
N THR A 587 4.04 15.04 1.81
CA THR A 587 4.74 16.19 2.41
C THR A 587 4.50 16.22 3.92
N ASN A 588 5.26 17.01 4.65
CA ASN A 588 5.01 17.27 6.07
C ASN A 588 5.45 18.69 6.48
N ARG A 589 5.21 19.06 7.74
CA ARG A 589 5.50 20.39 8.29
C ARG A 589 6.97 20.84 8.25
N TRP A 590 7.92 19.92 8.07
CA TRP A 590 9.35 20.23 7.88
C TRP A 590 9.77 20.33 6.40
N GLY A 591 8.97 19.85 5.43
CA GLY A 591 9.32 19.97 4.02
C GLY A 591 8.42 19.22 3.01
N ASN A 592 8.68 19.51 1.73
CA ASN A 592 7.85 19.12 0.58
C ASN A 592 8.06 17.66 0.10
N GLN A 593 8.37 16.74 1.02
CA GLN A 593 8.62 15.32 0.73
C GLN A 593 8.31 14.46 1.96
N PRO A 594 8.02 13.15 1.82
CA PRO A 594 7.83 12.27 2.98
C PRO A 594 9.17 11.96 3.66
N ILE A 595 9.12 11.58 4.93
CA ILE A 595 10.31 11.11 5.65
C ILE A 595 10.85 9.89 4.92
N THR A 596 10.01 8.91 4.58
CA THR A 596 10.42 7.79 3.73
C THR A 596 9.21 7.18 3.03
N ILE A 597 9.44 6.21 2.15
CA ILE A 597 8.38 5.42 1.52
C ILE A 597 8.54 3.96 1.94
N PHE A 598 7.56 3.45 2.68
CA PHE A 598 7.39 2.02 2.94
C PHE A 598 6.37 1.43 1.96
N LYS A 599 6.15 0.10 2.02
CA LYS A 599 5.15 -0.57 1.18
C LYS A 599 4.11 -1.27 2.04
N HIS A 600 2.85 -1.23 1.62
CA HIS A 600 1.80 -2.09 2.15
C HIS A 600 2.02 -3.54 1.73
N LEU A 601 1.25 -4.47 2.31
CA LEU A 601 1.27 -5.88 1.89
C LEU A 601 0.76 -6.12 0.46
N SER A 602 0.07 -5.14 -0.13
CA SER A 602 -0.28 -5.06 -1.55
C SER A 602 0.89 -4.62 -2.45
N GLY A 603 1.98 -4.12 -1.85
CA GLY A 603 3.06 -3.44 -2.54
C GLY A 603 2.75 -1.98 -2.92
N SER A 604 1.58 -1.44 -2.56
CA SER A 604 1.27 -0.01 -2.69
C SER A 604 2.18 0.86 -1.82
N PRO A 605 2.50 2.10 -2.21
CA PRO A 605 3.38 2.97 -1.42
C PRO A 605 2.67 3.51 -0.18
N TYR A 606 3.42 3.67 0.90
CA TYR A 606 3.04 4.47 2.06
C TYR A 606 4.04 5.61 2.24
N PHE A 607 3.61 6.83 1.95
CA PHE A 607 4.38 8.07 2.14
C PHE A 607 4.43 8.40 3.64
N PHE A 608 5.43 7.84 4.32
CA PHE A 608 5.55 7.86 5.78
C PHE A 608 5.96 9.23 6.31
N ASN A 609 5.22 9.72 7.31
CA ASN A 609 5.54 10.92 8.07
C ASN A 609 5.10 10.74 9.53
N PHE A 610 5.75 11.47 10.44
CA PHE A 610 5.26 11.58 11.82
C PHE A 610 4.05 12.52 11.91
N HIS A 611 4.03 13.63 11.16
CA HIS A 611 2.90 14.57 11.17
C HIS A 611 1.65 13.97 10.51
N ASP A 612 0.51 14.07 11.20
CA ASP A 612 -0.83 13.70 10.68
C ASP A 612 -1.23 14.45 9.40
N SER A 613 -0.72 15.67 9.22
CA SER A 613 -1.15 16.63 8.20
C SER A 613 -0.06 17.68 7.95
N ASN A 614 -0.28 18.54 6.95
CA ASN A 614 0.53 19.74 6.71
C ASN A 614 0.08 20.95 7.55
N SER A 615 -0.81 20.78 8.53
CA SER A 615 -1.40 21.91 9.27
C SER A 615 -0.44 22.50 10.30
N ASN A 616 -0.56 23.80 10.61
CA ASN A 616 0.20 24.43 11.70
C ASN A 616 -0.18 23.91 13.11
N SER A 617 -1.20 23.04 13.18
CA SER A 617 -1.65 22.30 14.37
C SER A 617 -1.29 20.82 14.35
N SER A 618 -0.65 20.31 13.30
CA SER A 618 -0.34 18.88 13.13
C SER A 618 0.48 18.35 14.31
N VAL A 619 0.04 17.25 14.91
CA VAL A 619 0.80 16.55 15.95
C VAL A 619 1.50 15.36 15.29
N GLY A 620 2.64 14.95 15.84
CA GLY A 620 3.39 13.80 15.29
C GLY A 620 3.97 12.86 16.34
N HIS A 621 3.52 12.98 17.59
CA HIS A 621 4.12 12.23 18.69
C HIS A 621 3.81 10.74 18.54
N THR A 622 4.86 9.91 18.64
CA THR A 622 4.81 8.51 18.19
C THR A 622 5.36 7.56 19.25
N LEU A 623 4.58 6.56 19.66
CA LEU A 623 5.09 5.44 20.46
C LEU A 623 5.58 4.32 19.54
N VAL A 624 6.69 3.70 19.91
CA VAL A 624 7.33 2.59 19.19
C VAL A 624 7.35 1.39 20.11
N ILE A 625 6.39 0.49 19.95
CA ILE A 625 6.10 -0.60 20.88
C ILE A 625 6.57 -1.92 20.27
N GLY A 626 7.45 -2.63 20.99
CA GLY A 626 7.94 -3.94 20.57
C GLY A 626 9.01 -4.50 21.49
N GLY A 627 9.01 -5.84 21.63
CA GLY A 627 9.97 -6.55 22.47
C GLY A 627 11.44 -6.38 22.04
N THR A 628 12.35 -6.85 22.89
CA THR A 628 13.79 -6.79 22.64
C THR A 628 14.20 -7.49 21.35
N GLY A 629 15.11 -6.88 20.59
CA GLY A 629 15.61 -7.42 19.33
C GLY A 629 14.55 -7.54 18.23
N TYR A 630 13.45 -6.78 18.26
CA TYR A 630 12.51 -6.69 17.13
C TYR A 630 12.93 -5.67 16.05
N GLY A 631 13.87 -4.79 16.37
CA GLY A 631 14.39 -3.77 15.45
C GLY A 631 13.84 -2.35 15.69
N LYS A 632 13.33 -2.04 16.90
CA LYS A 632 12.90 -0.68 17.28
C LYS A 632 13.97 0.36 16.93
N THR A 633 15.15 0.21 17.53
CA THR A 633 16.29 1.13 17.39
C THR A 633 16.80 1.18 15.94
N THR A 634 16.90 0.04 15.25
CA THR A 634 17.24 -0.05 13.82
C THR A 634 16.28 0.77 12.94
N LEU A 635 14.96 0.64 13.16
CA LEU A 635 13.94 1.42 12.43
C LEU A 635 14.04 2.92 12.77
N MET A 636 14.25 3.27 14.04
CA MET A 636 14.37 4.68 14.44
C MET A 636 15.64 5.33 13.91
N GLN A 637 16.78 4.63 13.92
CA GLN A 637 18.01 5.10 13.25
C GLN A 637 17.77 5.31 11.75
N PHE A 638 17.05 4.42 11.07
CA PHE A 638 16.70 4.60 9.65
C PHE A 638 15.74 5.78 9.42
N LEU A 639 14.77 6.02 10.30
CA LEU A 639 13.90 7.20 10.21
C LEU A 639 14.68 8.49 10.51
N ILE A 640 15.54 8.49 11.53
CA ILE A 640 16.44 9.61 11.89
C ILE A 640 17.42 9.93 10.76
N LEU A 641 17.99 8.92 10.10
CA LEU A 641 18.79 9.09 8.89
C LEU A 641 18.02 9.90 7.85
N ASN A 642 16.77 9.51 7.58
CA ASN A 642 15.89 10.19 6.64
C ASN A 642 15.48 11.61 7.08
N LEU A 643 15.69 12.02 8.34
CA LEU A 643 15.44 13.39 8.79
C LEU A 643 16.51 14.39 8.33
N PHE A 644 17.68 13.94 7.87
CA PHE A 644 18.68 14.81 7.22
C PHE A 644 18.20 15.42 5.89
N LYS A 645 17.00 15.04 5.41
CA LYS A 645 16.26 15.69 4.31
C LYS A 645 15.59 17.01 4.69
N TYR A 646 15.68 17.46 5.95
CA TYR A 646 15.05 18.68 6.46
C TYR A 646 16.03 19.49 7.33
N ASP A 647 15.85 20.81 7.40
CA ASP A 647 16.63 21.69 8.27
C ASP A 647 16.04 21.73 9.69
N ILE A 648 16.23 20.63 10.44
CA ILE A 648 15.72 20.45 11.80
C ILE A 648 16.80 19.94 12.75
N ASN A 649 16.72 20.33 14.03
CA ASN A 649 17.61 19.79 15.07
C ASN A 649 17.16 18.37 15.47
N ILE A 650 18.08 17.42 15.61
CA ILE A 650 17.77 16.03 15.96
C ILE A 650 18.49 15.67 17.26
N PHE A 651 17.72 15.35 18.30
CA PHE A 651 18.21 14.87 19.58
C PHE A 651 17.78 13.42 19.84
N ALA A 652 18.61 12.64 20.52
CA ALA A 652 18.23 11.32 20.99
C ALA A 652 18.82 10.99 22.36
N MET A 653 18.03 10.25 23.14
CA MET A 653 18.38 9.70 24.45
C MET A 653 18.56 8.19 24.28
N ASP A 654 19.82 7.75 24.29
CA ASP A 654 20.27 6.40 23.93
C ASP A 654 20.57 5.56 25.18
N LYS A 655 20.55 4.23 24.98
CA LYS A 655 20.67 3.19 26.01
C LYS A 655 21.61 2.09 25.54
N LEU A 656 22.46 1.58 26.42
CA LEU A 656 23.40 0.47 26.15
C LEU A 656 24.32 0.72 24.94
N ARG A 657 24.57 2.00 24.63
CA ARG A 657 25.27 2.49 23.42
C ARG A 657 24.64 2.05 22.08
N GLY A 658 23.34 1.75 22.07
CA GLY A 658 22.62 1.19 20.92
C GLY A 658 22.63 2.04 19.65
N MET A 659 22.85 3.35 19.75
CA MET A 659 22.95 4.28 18.61
C MET A 659 24.37 4.82 18.35
N CYS A 660 25.40 4.34 19.07
CA CYS A 660 26.76 4.85 18.95
C CYS A 660 27.35 4.64 17.54
N ALA A 661 27.29 3.42 17.00
CA ALA A 661 27.82 3.07 15.68
C ALA A 661 27.18 3.91 14.55
N PHE A 662 25.85 4.05 14.58
CA PHE A 662 25.08 4.88 13.66
C PHE A 662 25.51 6.35 13.69
N THR A 663 25.59 6.94 14.88
CA THR A 663 25.90 8.37 15.08
C THR A 663 27.30 8.71 14.58
N GLU A 664 28.28 7.90 14.96
CA GLU A 664 29.66 8.03 14.52
C GLU A 664 29.77 7.92 13.00
N PHE A 665 29.12 6.90 12.40
CA PHE A 665 29.18 6.69 10.95
C PHE A 665 28.68 7.92 10.19
N ILE A 666 27.51 8.47 10.54
CA ILE A 666 26.96 9.64 9.84
C ILE A 666 27.60 10.97 10.25
N GLY A 667 28.47 10.99 11.27
CA GLY A 667 29.16 12.20 11.73
C GLY A 667 28.30 13.13 12.59
N GLY A 668 27.37 12.56 13.37
CA GLY A 668 26.71 13.27 14.47
C GLY A 668 27.59 13.39 15.71
N GLU A 669 27.10 14.08 16.73
CA GLU A 669 27.73 14.15 18.05
C GLU A 669 27.22 12.99 18.93
N TYR A 670 28.11 12.12 19.42
CA TYR A 670 27.77 11.06 20.38
C TYR A 670 28.41 11.34 21.74
N HIS A 671 27.59 11.46 22.77
CA HIS A 671 27.98 11.91 24.10
C HIS A 671 27.86 10.80 25.14
N ASP A 672 28.96 10.53 25.85
CA ASP A 672 29.09 9.39 26.76
C ASP A 672 29.92 9.77 27.99
N LEU A 673 29.26 9.91 29.15
CA LEU A 673 29.91 10.33 30.40
C LEU A 673 30.97 9.33 30.86
N GLU A 674 30.74 8.03 30.63
CA GLU A 674 31.69 6.97 30.99
C GLU A 674 32.99 7.02 30.17
N LYS A 675 33.06 7.87 29.14
CA LYS A 675 34.23 8.14 28.30
C LYS A 675 34.70 9.60 28.40
N GLY A 676 34.16 10.38 29.34
CA GLY A 676 34.49 11.80 29.52
C GLY A 676 34.07 12.72 28.37
N SER A 677 33.19 12.27 27.46
CA SER A 677 32.87 12.99 26.21
C SER A 677 31.59 13.84 26.26
N PHE A 678 31.12 14.17 27.47
CA PHE A 678 29.92 14.96 27.69
C PHE A 678 30.06 15.96 28.83
N SER A 679 30.07 17.24 28.46
CA SER A 679 30.10 18.41 29.33
C SER A 679 28.85 19.25 29.09
N LEU A 680 28.21 19.72 30.16
CA LEU A 680 27.12 20.69 30.08
C LEU A 680 27.47 21.94 30.90
N ASN A 681 27.08 23.09 30.37
CA ASN A 681 27.16 24.37 31.06
C ASN A 681 25.80 25.09 31.00
N PRO A 682 25.00 25.06 32.08
CA PRO A 682 23.72 25.76 32.16
C PRO A 682 23.80 27.27 31.94
N PHE A 683 24.93 27.91 32.29
CA PHE A 683 25.13 29.35 32.16
C PHE A 683 25.39 29.79 30.71
N SER A 684 25.77 28.86 29.82
CA SER A 684 25.88 29.08 28.37
C SER A 684 24.56 29.44 27.66
N LEU A 685 23.42 29.34 28.35
CA LEU A 685 22.15 29.91 27.87
C LEU A 685 22.27 31.43 27.76
N LYS A 686 21.95 32.01 26.60
CA LYS A 686 22.00 33.47 26.37
C LYS A 686 21.19 34.25 27.42
N ASP A 687 21.76 35.36 27.89
CA ASP A 687 21.11 36.31 28.82
C ASP A 687 19.78 36.83 28.26
N THR A 688 18.69 36.24 28.74
CA THR A 688 17.31 36.60 28.34
C THR A 688 16.38 36.35 29.54
N LYS A 689 15.25 37.07 29.60
CA LYS A 689 14.27 36.90 30.67
C LYS A 689 13.77 35.46 30.81
N GLU A 690 13.57 34.76 29.69
CA GLU A 690 13.14 33.36 29.65
C GLU A 690 14.23 32.41 30.18
N ASN A 691 15.48 32.55 29.70
CA ASN A 691 16.59 31.69 30.14
C ASN A 691 17.00 31.93 31.59
N ASN A 692 17.01 33.17 32.07
CA ASN A 692 17.38 33.46 33.47
C ASN A 692 16.27 33.02 34.45
N MET A 693 14.99 33.10 34.06
CA MET A 693 13.90 32.58 34.88
C MET A 693 13.94 31.04 34.95
N PHE A 694 14.24 30.37 33.84
CA PHE A 694 14.55 28.94 33.83
C PHE A 694 15.77 28.61 34.71
N LEU A 695 16.89 29.31 34.53
CA LEU A 695 18.15 29.00 35.22
C LEU A 695 18.03 29.23 36.74
N ARG A 696 17.31 30.27 37.17
CA ARG A 696 16.92 30.46 38.58
C ARG A 696 16.13 29.26 39.11
N MET A 697 15.07 28.84 38.42
CA MET A 697 14.24 27.69 38.82
C MET A 697 15.08 26.40 38.90
N TRP A 698 15.94 26.17 37.92
CA TRP A 698 16.81 25.00 37.83
C TRP A 698 17.89 24.98 38.93
N LEU A 699 18.47 26.12 39.28
CA LEU A 699 19.40 26.26 40.41
C LEU A 699 18.68 26.06 41.76
N CYS A 700 17.43 26.50 41.90
CA CYS A 700 16.63 26.22 43.09
C CYS A 700 16.32 24.71 43.24
N GLU A 701 15.94 24.03 42.17
CA GLU A 701 15.75 22.58 42.13
C GLU A 701 17.05 21.83 42.49
N MET A 702 18.19 22.27 41.96
CA MET A 702 19.52 21.71 42.26
C MET A 702 19.86 21.79 43.76
N ALA A 703 19.52 22.89 44.41
CA ALA A 703 19.71 23.07 45.85
C ALA A 703 18.56 22.51 46.72
N GLY A 704 17.50 21.95 46.13
CA GLY A 704 16.34 21.42 46.86
C GLY A 704 15.45 22.48 47.52
N ILE A 705 15.47 23.71 47.02
CA ILE A 705 14.79 24.86 47.62
C ILE A 705 13.28 24.81 47.31
N ASN A 706 12.47 24.68 48.35
CA ASN A 706 11.02 24.52 48.26
C ASN A 706 10.32 25.83 47.87
N ASP A 707 9.06 25.73 47.45
CA ASP A 707 8.39 26.88 46.82
C ASP A 707 8.18 28.07 47.78
N ASN A 708 8.14 27.81 49.08
CA ASN A 708 7.90 28.79 50.15
C ASN A 708 9.20 29.45 50.68
N GLU A 709 10.39 28.99 50.27
CA GLU A 709 11.68 29.44 50.80
C GLU A 709 12.18 30.69 50.06
N HIS A 710 11.42 31.78 50.19
CA HIS A 710 11.61 33.02 49.43
C HIS A 710 13.03 33.62 49.57
N ASP A 711 13.57 33.71 50.79
CA ASP A 711 14.89 34.30 51.04
C ASP A 711 16.02 33.53 50.32
N LEU A 712 15.94 32.19 50.32
CA LEU A 712 16.91 31.32 49.63
C LEU A 712 16.81 31.48 48.11
N LYS A 713 15.58 31.59 47.57
CA LYS A 713 15.35 31.89 46.15
C LYS A 713 15.89 33.26 45.75
N ASP A 714 15.84 34.25 46.64
CA ASP A 714 16.33 35.61 46.34
C ASP A 714 17.85 35.72 46.44
N ILE A 715 18.52 34.93 47.29
CA ILE A 715 19.98 34.72 47.24
C ILE A 715 20.39 34.19 45.86
N VAL A 716 19.76 33.10 45.38
CA VAL A 716 20.02 32.54 44.03
C VAL A 716 19.77 33.59 42.94
N THR A 717 18.70 34.38 43.06
CA THR A 717 18.34 35.43 42.10
C THR A 717 19.40 36.54 42.05
N HIS A 718 19.87 36.98 43.21
CA HIS A 718 20.85 38.06 43.31
C HIS A 718 22.22 37.62 42.81
N THR A 719 22.67 36.41 43.16
CA THR A 719 23.94 35.84 42.66
C THR A 719 23.90 35.63 41.15
N LEU A 720 22.81 35.07 40.59
CA LEU A 720 22.66 34.92 39.13
C LEU A 720 22.68 36.28 38.41
N LYS A 721 22.06 37.32 38.99
CA LYS A 721 22.12 38.67 38.42
C LYS A 721 23.55 39.23 38.43
N GLN A 722 24.27 39.12 39.54
CA GLN A 722 25.66 39.58 39.63
C GLN A 722 26.54 38.96 38.55
N LEU A 723 26.40 37.66 38.28
CA LEU A 723 27.13 36.98 37.19
C LEU A 723 26.75 37.52 35.81
N ARG A 724 25.47 37.72 35.52
CA ARG A 724 25.02 38.28 34.21
C ARG A 724 25.47 39.72 34.01
N ASP A 725 25.69 40.48 35.09
CA ASP A 725 26.23 41.84 35.01
C ASP A 725 27.77 41.82 34.84
N ILE A 726 28.47 40.83 35.43
CA ILE A 726 29.91 40.55 35.20
C ILE A 726 30.17 40.06 33.77
N GLU A 727 29.38 39.12 33.27
CA GLU A 727 29.46 38.55 31.91
C GLU A 727 29.36 39.65 30.84
N LYS A 728 28.44 40.62 31.02
CA LYS A 728 28.35 41.82 30.15
C LYS A 728 29.64 42.62 30.14
N GLY A 729 30.25 42.89 31.30
CA GLY A 729 31.51 43.62 31.39
C GLY A 729 32.68 42.91 30.68
N PHE A 730 32.69 41.58 30.63
CA PHE A 730 33.66 40.83 29.84
C PHE A 730 33.38 40.91 28.32
N ILE A 731 32.11 40.79 27.91
CA ILE A 731 31.70 40.96 26.50
C ILE A 731 32.03 42.38 26.00
N GLU A 732 31.70 43.42 26.76
CA GLU A 732 31.98 44.82 26.44
C GLU A 732 33.49 45.13 26.37
N THR A 733 34.34 44.29 26.98
CA THR A 733 35.81 44.41 26.92
C THR A 733 36.47 43.41 25.97
N ASN A 734 35.70 42.72 25.11
CA ASN A 734 36.18 41.69 24.18
C ASN A 734 37.02 40.59 24.85
N ARG A 735 36.62 40.15 26.05
CA ARG A 735 37.24 39.05 26.78
C ARG A 735 36.33 37.84 26.79
N ASP A 736 36.79 36.73 26.23
CA ASP A 736 36.12 35.44 26.36
C ASP A 736 36.17 34.97 27.82
N HIS A 737 35.04 35.11 28.52
CA HIS A 737 34.83 34.55 29.85
C HIS A 737 33.49 33.81 29.89
N VAL A 738 33.56 32.49 29.78
CA VAL A 738 32.41 31.60 29.87
C VAL A 738 32.23 31.19 31.34
N VAL A 739 31.19 31.75 31.97
CA VAL A 739 30.76 31.46 33.35
C VAL A 739 30.38 29.98 33.49
N SER A 740 30.79 29.32 34.58
CA SER A 740 30.34 27.97 34.96
C SER A 740 29.61 27.95 36.31
N LEU A 741 29.18 26.76 36.75
CA LEU A 741 28.53 26.56 38.06
C LEU A 741 29.47 26.89 39.22
N LYS A 742 30.78 26.69 39.06
CA LYS A 742 31.83 27.11 40.00
C LYS A 742 31.87 28.62 40.22
N ASP A 743 31.81 29.42 39.16
CA ASP A 743 31.79 30.88 39.28
C ASP A 743 30.55 31.36 40.07
N PHE A 744 29.41 30.65 39.91
CA PHE A 744 28.19 30.86 40.69
C PHE A 744 28.33 30.43 42.15
N TYR A 745 28.91 29.25 42.42
CA TYR A 745 29.24 28.79 43.76
C TYR A 745 30.16 29.79 44.47
N ASP A 746 31.25 30.23 43.84
CA ASP A 746 32.20 31.16 44.44
C ASP A 746 31.58 32.54 44.67
N SER A 747 30.74 33.03 43.75
CA SER A 747 29.99 34.29 43.88
C SER A 747 28.89 34.27 44.95
N MET A 748 28.44 33.10 45.44
CA MET A 748 27.50 33.04 46.56
C MET A 748 28.11 33.63 47.84
N ARG A 749 27.51 34.72 48.32
CA ARG A 749 27.76 35.30 49.64
C ARG A 749 26.95 34.54 50.68
N LEU A 750 27.62 34.03 51.71
CA LEU A 750 26.96 33.51 52.90
C LEU A 750 26.32 34.69 53.66
N PRO A 751 25.02 34.65 53.98
CA PRO A 751 24.45 35.56 54.97
C PRO A 751 25.00 35.20 56.36
N ASN A 752 25.39 36.21 57.15
CA ASN A 752 26.01 35.99 58.46
C ASN A 752 25.06 35.39 59.53
N ASP A 753 23.78 35.17 59.21
CA ASP A 753 22.71 34.90 60.19
C ASP A 753 21.63 33.90 59.69
N THR A 754 21.85 33.20 58.57
CA THR A 754 20.92 32.15 58.09
C THR A 754 21.39 30.76 58.48
N ALA A 755 20.57 30.03 59.24
CA ALA A 755 20.88 28.68 59.75
C ALA A 755 20.98 27.57 58.67
N ILE A 756 20.84 27.90 57.38
CA ILE A 756 20.91 26.99 56.24
C ILE A 756 22.06 27.44 55.34
N ASP A 757 23.14 26.67 55.27
CA ASP A 757 24.20 26.88 54.29
C ASP A 757 23.74 26.41 52.90
N ILE A 758 23.05 27.30 52.19
CA ILE A 758 22.64 27.12 50.79
C ILE A 758 23.83 26.83 49.85
N LYS A 759 25.02 27.37 50.14
CA LYS A 759 26.22 27.18 49.31
C LYS A 759 26.70 25.73 49.39
N SER A 760 26.55 25.07 50.54
CA SER A 760 26.85 23.62 50.68
C SER A 760 26.07 22.73 49.72
N GLN A 761 24.81 23.08 49.38
CA GLN A 761 23.95 22.27 48.50
C GLN A 761 24.44 22.20 47.05
N PHE A 762 25.21 23.19 46.60
CA PHE A 762 25.82 23.21 45.27
C PHE A 762 27.14 22.43 45.20
N LYS A 763 27.73 22.08 46.35
CA LYS A 763 29.07 21.46 46.43
C LYS A 763 29.12 20.06 45.81
N GLU A 764 28.01 19.33 45.79
CA GLU A 764 27.91 18.01 45.12
C GLU A 764 27.87 18.11 43.57
N TYR A 765 27.78 19.32 43.02
CA TYR A 765 27.74 19.59 41.57
C TYR A 765 28.99 20.29 41.01
N LEU A 766 29.94 20.66 41.86
CA LEU A 766 31.24 21.16 41.40
C LEU A 766 32.02 20.05 40.69
N ASP A 767 32.75 20.41 39.63
CA ASP A 767 33.47 19.47 38.75
C ASP A 767 32.57 18.33 38.18
N SER A 768 31.23 18.53 38.16
CA SER A 768 30.24 17.54 37.69
C SER A 768 29.83 17.75 36.23
N LEU A 769 28.84 16.98 35.77
CA LEU A 769 28.19 17.14 34.45
C LEU A 769 27.79 18.60 34.14
N PHE A 770 27.41 19.39 35.14
CA PHE A 770 26.90 20.75 34.95
C PHE A 770 27.92 21.87 35.19
N ASP A 771 29.13 21.54 35.64
CA ASP A 771 30.19 22.50 35.96
C ASP A 771 31.31 22.46 34.93
N ASN A 772 30.99 22.90 33.72
CA ASN A 772 31.92 22.92 32.59
C ASN A 772 31.96 24.32 31.97
N LYS A 773 33.01 24.60 31.19
CA LYS A 773 33.05 25.80 30.33
C LYS A 773 32.32 25.51 29.01
N ASP A 774 32.72 24.44 28.33
CA ASP A 774 32.03 23.93 27.16
C ASP A 774 30.62 23.39 27.50
N CYS A 775 29.74 23.42 26.51
CA CYS A 775 28.46 22.74 26.58
C CYS A 775 28.18 21.98 25.28
N ALA A 776 27.89 20.68 25.42
CA ALA A 776 27.28 19.87 24.38
C ALA A 776 25.88 20.39 23.97
N LEU A 777 25.32 19.83 22.89
CA LEU A 777 23.97 20.17 22.38
C LEU A 777 23.85 21.64 21.93
N ASN A 778 24.91 22.18 21.34
CA ASN A 778 24.86 23.44 20.58
C ASN A 778 24.31 23.24 19.15
N PHE A 779 24.12 21.98 18.71
CA PHE A 779 23.69 21.59 17.38
C PHE A 779 24.61 22.11 16.25
N ASN A 780 25.92 22.10 16.52
CA ASN A 780 26.96 22.28 15.51
C ASN A 780 26.92 21.15 14.48
N ARG A 781 26.54 19.93 14.91
CA ARG A 781 25.99 18.87 14.07
C ARG A 781 24.48 18.79 14.21
N GLN A 782 23.81 18.41 13.12
CA GLN A 782 22.35 18.27 13.07
C GLN A 782 21.82 17.18 14.02
N LEU A 783 22.57 16.08 14.17
CA LEU A 783 22.29 15.03 15.15
C LEU A 783 23.23 15.14 16.35
N SER A 784 22.66 15.12 17.54
CA SER A 784 23.37 14.88 18.80
C SER A 784 22.64 13.81 19.61
N ILE A 785 23.37 12.82 20.11
CA ILE A 785 22.85 11.69 20.90
C ILE A 785 23.56 11.65 22.24
N LEU A 786 22.79 11.43 23.31
CA LEU A 786 23.27 11.29 24.68
C LEU A 786 23.05 9.87 25.21
N ASN A 787 24.13 9.21 25.65
CA ASN A 787 24.05 7.98 26.44
C ASN A 787 23.51 8.28 27.85
N MET A 788 22.33 7.74 28.17
CA MET A 788 21.66 7.98 29.44
C MET A 788 22.00 6.96 30.53
N ASP A 789 22.78 5.91 30.22
CA ASP A 789 23.12 4.83 31.14
C ASP A 789 23.83 5.33 32.42
N ALA A 790 24.67 6.36 32.31
CA ALA A 790 25.33 6.96 33.47
C ALA A 790 24.42 7.93 34.24
N ILE A 791 23.64 8.74 33.53
CA ILE A 791 22.78 9.78 34.13
C ILE A 791 21.65 9.17 34.96
N LEU A 792 21.02 8.11 34.46
CA LEU A 792 19.88 7.46 35.12
C LEU A 792 20.24 6.73 36.43
N LYS A 793 21.54 6.55 36.74
CA LYS A 793 22.01 6.00 38.03
C LYS A 793 21.79 6.97 39.20
N ASN A 794 21.58 8.27 38.95
CA ASN A 794 21.28 9.28 39.96
C ASN A 794 20.00 10.06 39.60
N PRO A 795 18.88 9.89 40.33
CA PRO A 795 17.62 10.56 40.03
C PRO A 795 17.70 12.09 39.97
N LYS A 796 18.45 12.72 40.89
CA LYS A 796 18.58 14.19 40.96
C LYS A 796 19.35 14.73 39.74
N ILE A 797 20.44 14.08 39.34
CA ILE A 797 21.16 14.41 38.09
C ILE A 797 20.29 14.14 36.86
N SER A 798 19.48 13.07 36.85
CA SER A 798 18.56 12.75 35.75
C SER A 798 17.50 13.82 35.53
N ALA A 799 16.79 14.23 36.60
CA ALA A 799 15.78 15.27 36.53
C ALA A 799 16.38 16.64 36.09
N LEU A 800 17.49 17.05 36.72
CA LEU A 800 18.20 18.28 36.36
C LEU A 800 18.70 18.25 34.90
N SER A 801 19.20 17.10 34.43
CA SER A 801 19.59 16.92 33.03
C SER A 801 18.39 17.18 32.12
N ALA A 802 17.28 16.47 32.33
CA ALA A 802 16.11 16.58 31.47
C ALA A 802 15.52 18.00 31.41
N MET A 803 15.40 18.67 32.56
CA MET A 803 14.97 20.07 32.63
C MET A 803 15.85 20.97 31.74
N TYR A 804 17.17 20.82 31.83
CA TYR A 804 18.11 21.61 31.03
C TYR A 804 18.11 21.24 29.54
N LEU A 805 18.17 19.95 29.22
CA LEU A 805 18.18 19.41 27.85
C LEU A 805 16.94 19.87 27.08
N PHE A 806 15.75 19.68 27.66
CA PHE A 806 14.49 20.04 27.05
C PHE A 806 14.32 21.56 26.93
N HIS A 807 14.74 22.35 27.93
CA HIS A 807 14.75 23.81 27.82
C HIS A 807 15.70 24.30 26.72
N LYS A 808 16.93 23.77 26.64
CA LYS A 808 17.92 24.16 25.63
C LYS A 808 17.43 23.85 24.21
N ILE A 809 16.91 22.65 23.95
CA ILE A 809 16.37 22.24 22.64
C ILE A 809 15.18 23.13 22.24
N LYS A 810 14.26 23.38 23.18
CA LYS A 810 13.12 24.30 23.01
C LYS A 810 13.57 25.72 22.68
N ASN A 811 14.53 26.27 23.43
CA ASN A 811 15.02 27.64 23.26
C ASN A 811 15.79 27.82 21.94
N ILE A 812 16.70 26.89 21.58
CA ILE A 812 17.44 26.92 20.31
C ILE A 812 16.47 26.88 19.13
N SER A 813 15.53 25.92 19.12
CA SER A 813 14.64 25.70 17.97
C SER A 813 13.64 26.86 17.79
N LYS A 814 13.10 27.39 18.91
CA LYS A 814 12.27 28.61 18.95
C LYS A 814 13.00 29.84 18.40
N ASN A 815 14.26 30.04 18.79
CA ASN A 815 15.07 31.20 18.38
C ASN A 815 15.61 31.09 16.94
N ALA A 816 15.83 29.86 16.45
CA ALA A 816 16.24 29.60 15.06
C ALA A 816 15.06 29.49 14.08
N ASN A 817 13.82 29.46 14.58
CA ASN A 817 12.60 29.14 13.81
C ASN A 817 12.69 27.80 13.04
N LYS A 818 13.36 26.80 13.62
CA LYS A 818 13.53 25.46 13.04
C LYS A 818 12.65 24.43 13.75
N GLY A 819 12.24 23.40 13.01
CA GLY A 819 11.65 22.21 13.61
C GLY A 819 12.69 21.40 14.39
N PHE A 820 12.23 20.44 15.18
CA PHE A 820 13.13 19.50 15.86
C PHE A 820 12.49 18.14 16.11
N PHE A 821 13.35 17.14 16.30
CA PHE A 821 12.99 15.76 16.58
C PHE A 821 13.68 15.27 17.86
N ILE A 822 12.95 14.52 18.68
CA ILE A 822 13.45 13.85 19.88
C ILE A 822 13.13 12.36 19.79
N TRP A 823 14.13 11.51 19.99
CA TRP A 823 13.97 10.09 20.29
C TRP A 823 14.34 9.80 21.75
N ILE A 824 13.55 8.95 22.43
CA ILE A 824 13.91 8.37 23.72
C ILE A 824 13.79 6.85 23.57
N ASP A 825 14.92 6.13 23.53
CA ASP A 825 14.86 4.66 23.56
C ASP A 825 14.57 4.16 24.98
N GLU A 826 13.76 3.12 25.09
CA GLU A 826 13.37 2.45 26.33
C GLU A 826 12.83 3.39 27.45
N LEU A 827 11.77 4.15 27.13
CA LEU A 827 11.12 5.19 27.93
C LEU A 827 10.84 4.82 29.40
N ARG A 828 10.55 3.55 29.72
CA ARG A 828 10.19 3.13 31.10
C ARG A 828 11.25 3.53 32.12
N ASP A 829 12.53 3.40 31.77
CA ASP A 829 13.65 3.67 32.68
C ASP A 829 13.66 5.11 33.22
N TYR A 830 13.14 6.05 32.43
CA TYR A 830 13.08 7.47 32.74
C TYR A 830 11.85 7.83 33.60
N LEU A 831 10.76 7.07 33.50
CA LEU A 831 9.50 7.37 34.19
C LEU A 831 9.47 6.91 35.66
N ASN A 832 10.48 6.13 36.07
CA ASN A 832 10.70 5.70 37.46
C ASN A 832 10.90 6.90 38.40
N ASP A 833 11.66 7.91 37.98
CA ASP A 833 11.80 9.16 38.73
C ASP A 833 10.61 10.09 38.48
N LYS A 834 10.11 10.73 39.54
CA LYS A 834 8.95 11.61 39.47
C LYS A 834 9.24 12.88 38.67
N ASN A 835 10.33 13.56 38.98
CA ASN A 835 10.59 14.89 38.42
C ASN A 835 10.93 14.77 36.92
N MET A 836 11.65 13.70 36.54
CA MET A 836 11.87 13.30 35.16
C MET A 836 10.58 12.98 34.41
N ARG A 837 9.73 12.08 34.95
CA ARG A 837 8.43 11.74 34.37
C ARG A 837 7.57 12.97 34.12
N ASP A 838 7.40 13.80 35.15
CA ASP A 838 6.49 14.94 35.10
C ASP A 838 7.00 15.97 34.07
N LYS A 839 8.32 16.11 33.89
CA LYS A 839 8.93 16.93 32.82
C LYS A 839 8.83 16.33 31.41
N ILE A 840 8.87 15.02 31.25
CA ILE A 840 8.59 14.37 29.95
C ILE A 840 7.13 14.61 29.54
N ILE A 841 6.19 14.51 30.47
CA ILE A 841 4.76 14.76 30.22
C ILE A 841 4.52 16.24 29.86
N GLU A 842 5.15 17.18 30.56
CA GLU A 842 5.15 18.62 30.22
C GLU A 842 5.66 18.86 28.79
N MET A 843 6.81 18.26 28.44
CA MET A 843 7.41 18.38 27.11
C MET A 843 6.47 17.89 25.99
N ILE A 844 5.82 16.73 26.17
CA ILE A 844 4.85 16.17 25.22
C ILE A 844 3.68 17.14 24.94
N VAL A 845 3.19 17.86 25.95
CA VAL A 845 2.07 18.81 25.78
C VAL A 845 2.51 20.10 25.07
N GLU A 846 3.78 20.51 25.24
CA GLU A 846 4.32 21.76 24.70
C GLU A 846 4.84 21.67 23.26
N ILE A 847 5.68 20.69 22.93
CA ILE A 847 6.53 20.78 21.71
C ILE A 847 5.76 20.83 20.40
N ARG A 848 4.55 20.25 20.35
CA ARG A 848 3.62 20.37 19.20
C ARG A 848 3.30 21.81 18.82
N LYS A 849 3.38 22.76 19.76
CA LYS A 849 3.17 24.20 19.53
C LYS A 849 4.33 24.86 18.77
N ILE A 850 5.52 24.25 18.77
CA ILE A 850 6.79 24.81 18.30
C ILE A 850 7.49 23.91 17.27
N ASN A 851 6.71 23.23 16.42
CA ASN A 851 7.21 22.39 15.32
C ASN A 851 8.15 21.23 15.74
N GLY A 852 8.00 20.77 16.98
CA GLY A 852 8.77 19.68 17.57
C GLY A 852 7.99 18.36 17.60
N VAL A 853 8.68 17.25 17.34
CA VAL A 853 8.13 15.87 17.44
C VAL A 853 8.96 15.04 18.41
N ILE A 854 8.31 14.44 19.41
CA ILE A 854 8.90 13.43 20.29
C ILE A 854 8.43 12.03 19.87
N THR A 855 9.35 11.08 19.93
CA THR A 855 9.12 9.67 19.63
C THR A 855 9.78 8.82 20.73
N MET A 856 9.12 7.75 21.15
CA MET A 856 9.49 7.04 22.38
C MET A 856 9.41 5.51 22.23
N GLY A 857 10.47 4.82 22.62
CA GLY A 857 10.61 3.37 22.56
C GLY A 857 10.09 2.68 23.82
N LEU A 858 9.32 1.60 23.63
CA LEU A 858 8.69 0.82 24.70
C LEU A 858 8.72 -0.67 24.36
N GLN A 859 8.76 -1.53 25.37
CA GLN A 859 8.53 -2.97 25.19
C GLN A 859 7.04 -3.34 25.24
N ASN A 860 6.30 -2.81 26.21
CA ASN A 860 4.86 -3.02 26.40
C ASN A 860 4.20 -1.75 26.98
N LEU A 861 2.96 -1.86 27.47
CA LEU A 861 2.17 -0.76 28.03
C LEU A 861 1.85 -0.92 29.54
N ASP A 862 2.64 -1.70 30.27
CA ASP A 862 2.48 -1.88 31.73
C ASP A 862 2.61 -0.56 32.48
N PHE A 863 3.61 0.25 32.13
CA PHE A 863 3.92 1.53 32.80
C PHE A 863 2.75 2.53 32.81
N LEU A 864 1.79 2.42 31.88
CA LEU A 864 0.60 3.28 31.87
C LEU A 864 -0.26 3.08 33.12
N ASP A 865 -0.22 1.91 33.76
CA ASP A 865 -0.98 1.64 34.98
C ASP A 865 -0.30 2.28 36.23
N GLU A 866 0.95 2.71 36.09
CA GLU A 866 1.72 3.46 37.08
C GLU A 866 1.54 5.00 36.92
N LEU A 867 0.92 5.46 35.83
CA LEU A 867 0.75 6.88 35.49
C LEU A 867 -0.62 7.44 35.90
N SER A 868 -0.65 8.36 36.86
CA SER A 868 -1.87 9.11 37.24
C SER A 868 -2.55 9.87 36.11
N ASN A 869 -1.79 10.22 35.06
CA ASN A 869 -2.24 10.96 33.87
C ASN A 869 -2.11 10.12 32.57
N ALA A 870 -2.25 8.80 32.65
CA ALA A 870 -2.09 7.88 31.51
C ALA A 870 -2.89 8.26 30.27
N ASN A 871 -4.17 8.63 30.44
CA ASN A 871 -5.04 9.07 29.34
C ASN A 871 -4.47 10.31 28.65
N THR A 872 -4.08 11.34 29.41
CA THR A 872 -3.46 12.57 28.88
C THR A 872 -2.17 12.28 28.09
N PHE A 873 -1.35 11.33 28.54
CA PHE A 873 -0.16 10.89 27.80
C PHE A 873 -0.54 10.25 26.46
N ILE A 874 -1.49 9.31 26.46
CA ILE A 874 -1.99 8.62 25.26
C ILE A 874 -2.71 9.58 24.31
N ASP A 875 -3.47 10.55 24.82
CA ASP A 875 -4.22 11.54 24.04
C ASP A 875 -3.30 12.43 23.20
N ASN A 876 -2.12 12.79 23.71
CA ASN A 876 -1.15 13.60 22.97
C ASN A 876 -0.32 12.80 21.93
N MET A 877 -0.47 11.46 21.85
CA MET A 877 0.14 10.66 20.78
C MET A 877 -0.72 10.71 19.51
N SER A 878 -0.13 11.01 18.35
CA SER A 878 -0.79 10.87 17.04
C SER A 878 -0.69 9.46 16.49
N ASN A 879 0.47 8.82 16.70
CA ASN A 879 0.83 7.59 15.99
C ASN A 879 1.37 6.49 16.90
N TYR A 880 1.25 5.25 16.44
CA TYR A 880 1.79 4.06 17.06
C TYR A 880 2.47 3.19 16.01
N ILE A 881 3.76 2.91 16.20
CA ILE A 881 4.51 1.89 15.46
C ILE A 881 4.55 0.65 16.34
N ILE A 882 3.85 -0.41 15.93
CA ILE A 882 3.65 -1.60 16.75
C ILE A 882 4.24 -2.81 16.01
N PHE A 883 5.24 -3.44 16.62
CA PHE A 883 5.84 -4.67 16.12
C PHE A 883 4.97 -5.88 16.52
N PRO A 884 4.85 -6.92 15.67
CA PRO A 884 4.16 -8.16 15.99
C PRO A 884 4.63 -8.79 17.31
N THR A 885 3.72 -9.36 18.08
CA THR A 885 4.02 -10.03 19.35
C THR A 885 3.09 -11.22 19.58
N LYS A 886 3.59 -12.22 20.31
CA LYS A 886 2.83 -13.40 20.75
C LYS A 886 2.47 -13.36 22.23
N ASP A 887 2.83 -12.29 22.94
CA ASP A 887 2.47 -12.12 24.34
C ASP A 887 1.01 -11.66 24.46
N GLU A 888 0.16 -12.53 25.00
CA GLU A 888 -1.30 -12.33 25.07
C GLU A 888 -1.64 -11.11 25.93
N LYS A 889 -0.97 -10.92 27.08
CA LYS A 889 -1.12 -9.74 27.94
C LYS A 889 -0.82 -8.44 27.20
N THR A 890 0.27 -8.38 26.43
CA THR A 890 0.59 -7.20 25.61
C THR A 890 -0.45 -6.97 24.53
N LEU A 891 -1.00 -8.02 23.90
CA LEU A 891 -2.08 -7.88 22.91
C LEU A 891 -3.37 -7.33 23.55
N GLU A 892 -3.77 -7.82 24.72
CA GLU A 892 -4.91 -7.29 25.50
C GLU A 892 -4.71 -5.82 25.90
N GLN A 893 -3.50 -5.44 26.32
CA GLN A 893 -3.17 -4.04 26.62
C GLN A 893 -3.19 -3.15 25.38
N LEU A 894 -2.68 -3.61 24.24
CA LEU A 894 -2.76 -2.88 22.98
C LEU A 894 -4.22 -2.71 22.55
N GLN A 895 -5.03 -3.77 22.66
CA GLN A 895 -6.46 -3.73 22.31
C GLN A 895 -7.24 -2.75 23.18
N SER A 896 -7.06 -2.81 24.51
CA SER A 896 -7.78 -1.97 25.48
C SER A 896 -7.28 -0.54 25.54
N LYS A 897 -5.96 -0.30 25.66
CA LYS A 897 -5.39 1.03 25.89
C LYS A 897 -5.20 1.85 24.60
N LEU A 898 -5.05 1.22 23.43
CA LEU A 898 -4.90 1.90 22.13
C LEU A 898 -6.11 1.71 21.19
N SER A 899 -7.19 1.11 21.68
CA SER A 899 -8.41 0.80 20.92
C SER A 899 -8.12 0.12 19.59
N LEU A 900 -7.29 -0.94 19.58
CA LEU A 900 -7.02 -1.72 18.36
C LEU A 900 -8.22 -2.61 18.01
N SER A 901 -8.50 -2.72 16.72
CA SER A 901 -9.51 -3.66 16.19
C SER A 901 -9.03 -5.11 16.27
N ASN A 902 -9.98 -6.06 16.25
CA ASN A 902 -9.68 -7.48 16.18
C ASN A 902 -8.80 -7.84 14.97
N SER A 903 -8.96 -7.12 13.85
CA SER A 903 -8.17 -7.25 12.62
C SER A 903 -6.69 -6.90 12.84
N GLU A 904 -6.43 -5.81 13.56
CA GLU A 904 -5.08 -5.36 13.93
C GLU A 904 -4.41 -6.33 14.92
N ILE A 905 -5.14 -6.76 15.96
CA ILE A 905 -4.66 -7.75 16.94
C ILE A 905 -4.36 -9.09 16.26
N ASN A 906 -5.21 -9.54 15.33
CA ASN A 906 -4.98 -10.76 14.56
C ASN A 906 -3.77 -10.65 13.63
N PHE A 907 -3.48 -9.48 13.06
CA PHE A 907 -2.22 -9.26 12.35
C PHE A 907 -1.03 -9.37 13.32
N LEU A 908 -1.07 -8.66 14.45
CA LEU A 908 0.04 -8.60 15.40
C LEU A 908 0.40 -9.97 16.01
N SER A 909 -0.58 -10.85 16.24
CA SER A 909 -0.37 -12.20 16.78
C SER A 909 0.11 -13.22 15.74
N GLN A 910 -0.33 -13.10 14.48
CA GLN A 910 0.00 -14.05 13.40
C GLN A 910 1.26 -13.67 12.61
N ALA A 911 1.65 -12.39 12.58
CA ALA A 911 2.76 -11.92 11.75
C ALA A 911 4.12 -12.43 12.26
N ASN A 912 4.87 -13.09 11.38
CA ASN A 912 6.19 -13.60 11.70
C ASN A 912 7.22 -12.46 11.70
N LYS A 913 7.89 -12.25 12.84
CA LYS A 913 9.02 -11.32 13.08
C LYS A 913 10.02 -11.23 11.92
N ASN A 914 10.33 -12.36 11.27
CA ASN A 914 11.30 -12.42 10.17
C ASN A 914 10.83 -11.71 8.89
N LYS A 915 9.53 -11.44 8.73
CA LYS A 915 8.99 -10.69 7.58
C LYS A 915 9.28 -9.18 7.64
N ARG A 916 9.74 -8.65 8.78
CA ARG A 916 9.99 -7.20 8.98
C ARG A 916 8.74 -6.35 8.65
N GLN A 917 7.60 -6.76 9.19
CA GLN A 917 6.31 -6.08 9.02
C GLN A 917 5.88 -5.47 10.35
N ILE A 918 5.28 -4.27 10.31
CA ILE A 918 4.73 -3.55 11.47
C ILE A 918 3.28 -3.15 11.20
N LEU A 919 2.54 -2.88 12.28
CA LEU A 919 1.33 -2.08 12.23
C LEU A 919 1.71 -0.62 12.50
N PHE A 920 1.38 0.28 11.59
CA PHE A 920 1.45 1.72 11.83
C PHE A 920 0.03 2.27 11.95
N LYS A 921 -0.37 2.71 13.14
CA LYS A 921 -1.68 3.32 13.41
C LYS A 921 -1.51 4.82 13.60
N GLN A 922 -2.22 5.62 12.81
CA GLN A 922 -2.44 7.04 13.12
C GLN A 922 -3.88 7.19 13.63
N LYS A 923 -4.14 8.04 14.62
CA LYS A 923 -5.49 8.21 15.19
C LYS A 923 -6.51 8.67 14.15
N GLU A 924 -6.18 9.72 13.40
CA GLU A 924 -7.13 10.41 12.51
C GLU A 924 -7.33 9.71 11.16
N THR A 925 -6.30 9.03 10.63
CA THR A 925 -6.34 8.42 9.29
C THR A 925 -6.50 6.89 9.31
N GLY A 926 -6.51 6.25 10.48
CA GLY A 926 -6.51 4.79 10.63
C GLY A 926 -5.13 4.16 10.46
N SER A 927 -5.10 2.84 10.26
CA SER A 927 -3.85 2.06 10.29
C SER A 927 -3.45 1.45 8.95
N ALA A 928 -2.14 1.23 8.81
CA ALA A 928 -1.47 0.61 7.67
C ALA A 928 -0.60 -0.55 8.15
N ILE A 929 -0.49 -1.62 7.35
CA ILE A 929 0.43 -2.73 7.62
C ILE A 929 1.62 -2.61 6.68
N LEU A 930 2.76 -2.19 7.22
CA LEU A 930 3.92 -1.76 6.44
C LEU A 930 5.05 -2.78 6.49
N ASP A 931 5.61 -3.07 5.33
CA ASP A 931 6.90 -3.75 5.17
C ASP A 931 8.03 -2.72 5.34
N ILE A 932 8.88 -2.96 6.34
CA ILE A 932 10.03 -2.14 6.72
C ILE A 932 11.36 -2.87 6.46
N ASN A 933 11.37 -3.81 5.50
CA ASN A 933 12.55 -4.58 5.15
C ASN A 933 13.60 -3.72 4.40
N LEU A 934 14.61 -3.24 5.14
CA LEU A 934 15.68 -2.36 4.65
C LEU A 934 16.73 -3.03 3.72
N SER A 935 16.50 -4.26 3.24
CA SER A 935 17.49 -5.07 2.52
C SER A 935 17.98 -4.51 1.18
N SER A 936 17.27 -3.58 0.55
CA SER A 936 17.73 -2.86 -0.66
C SER A 936 19.00 -2.04 -0.41
N LEU A 937 19.25 -1.63 0.83
CA LEU A 937 20.51 -0.96 1.21
C LEU A 937 21.74 -1.88 1.06
N GLY A 938 21.56 -3.20 1.01
CA GLY A 938 22.64 -4.18 1.01
C GLY A 938 23.29 -4.36 2.39
N LYS A 939 24.07 -5.43 2.55
CA LYS A 939 24.64 -5.85 3.84
C LYS A 939 25.52 -4.76 4.47
N ASP A 940 26.34 -4.12 3.65
CA ASP A 940 27.37 -3.16 4.05
C ASP A 940 26.75 -1.97 4.81
N TYR A 941 25.76 -1.32 4.19
CA TYR A 941 25.04 -0.19 4.80
C TYR A 941 24.09 -0.62 5.92
N LEU A 942 23.57 -1.86 5.90
CA LEU A 942 22.79 -2.38 7.04
C LEU A 942 23.62 -2.50 8.33
N ARG A 943 24.96 -2.69 8.23
CA ARG A 943 25.85 -2.74 9.41
C ARG A 943 25.86 -1.42 10.20
N ILE A 944 25.54 -0.28 9.57
CA ILE A 944 25.46 1.03 10.23
C ILE A 944 24.38 1.05 11.31
N PHE A 945 23.30 0.28 11.12
CA PHE A 945 22.18 0.18 12.07
C PHE A 945 22.33 -0.95 13.09
N SER A 946 23.57 -1.44 13.30
CA SER A 946 23.85 -2.41 14.35
C SER A 946 23.89 -1.73 15.71
N SER A 947 23.11 -2.26 16.65
CA SER A 947 23.15 -1.91 18.07
C SER A 947 23.94 -2.95 18.89
N SER A 948 24.82 -3.74 18.24
CA SER A 948 25.61 -4.76 18.93
C SER A 948 26.85 -4.13 19.57
N SER A 949 27.15 -4.52 20.81
CA SER A 949 28.33 -4.02 21.52
C SER A 949 29.65 -4.44 20.85
N GLU A 950 29.64 -5.54 20.09
CA GLU A 950 30.77 -5.98 19.27
C GLU A 950 31.01 -5.04 18.08
N ASP A 951 29.97 -4.70 17.31
CA ASP A 951 30.08 -3.76 16.18
C ASP A 951 30.43 -2.34 16.65
N VAL A 952 29.91 -1.89 17.79
CA VAL A 952 30.28 -0.60 18.40
C VAL A 952 31.77 -0.58 18.78
N ASN A 953 32.28 -1.65 19.38
CA ASN A 953 33.70 -1.75 19.73
C ASN A 953 34.60 -1.88 18.49
N ASP A 954 34.22 -2.70 17.50
CA ASP A 954 34.89 -2.79 16.20
C ASP A 954 35.00 -1.42 15.53
N LEU A 955 33.90 -0.65 15.49
CA LEU A 955 33.83 0.65 14.83
C LEU A 955 34.75 1.67 15.52
N LEU A 956 34.72 1.73 16.85
CA LEU A 956 35.55 2.65 17.63
C LEU A 956 37.04 2.29 17.51
N GLU A 957 37.38 1.00 17.49
CA GLU A 957 38.76 0.55 17.31
C GLU A 957 39.25 0.75 15.86
N LEU A 958 38.42 0.51 14.85
CA LEU A 958 38.73 0.87 13.47
C LEU A 958 38.91 2.40 13.32
N LYS A 959 38.10 3.21 14.00
CA LYS A 959 38.24 4.68 14.05
C LYS A 959 39.54 5.12 14.75
N ARG A 960 40.02 4.37 15.74
CA ARG A 960 41.34 4.57 16.40
C ARG A 960 42.49 4.19 15.47
N GLN A 961 42.46 3.01 14.87
CA GLN A 961 43.55 2.47 14.02
C GLN A 961 43.61 3.11 12.63
N TYR A 962 42.48 3.53 12.05
CA TYR A 962 42.38 4.01 10.66
C TYR A 962 41.52 5.29 10.53
N PRO A 963 41.92 6.44 11.12
CA PRO A 963 41.04 7.63 11.24
C PRO A 963 40.46 8.19 9.93
N SER A 964 41.13 7.97 8.80
CA SER A 964 40.67 8.35 7.45
C SER A 964 39.77 7.30 6.77
N GLU A 965 40.04 6.01 6.95
CA GLU A 965 39.45 4.91 6.17
C GLU A 965 38.40 4.08 6.94
N TRP A 966 38.25 4.28 8.25
CA TRP A 966 37.49 3.38 9.11
C TRP A 966 36.04 3.13 8.67
N ARG A 967 35.39 4.12 8.02
CA ARG A 967 34.03 3.98 7.49
C ARG A 967 33.96 2.89 6.42
N ASP A 968 34.88 2.93 5.45
CA ASP A 968 34.92 1.95 4.36
C ASP A 968 35.35 0.57 4.87
N ARG A 969 36.24 0.53 5.87
CA ARG A 969 36.66 -0.70 6.54
C ARG A 969 35.50 -1.34 7.33
N TYR A 970 34.72 -0.53 8.03
CA TYR A 970 33.53 -0.96 8.78
C TYR A 970 32.43 -1.49 7.85
N LEU A 971 32.11 -0.76 6.77
CA LEU A 971 31.18 -1.18 5.71
C LEU A 971 31.56 -2.54 5.11
N LYS A 972 32.85 -2.74 4.81
CA LYS A 972 33.41 -3.99 4.27
C LYS A 972 33.43 -5.16 5.26
N GLY A 973 32.91 -4.99 6.48
CA GLY A 973 32.87 -6.03 7.50
C GLY A 973 34.24 -6.38 8.10
N LEU A 974 35.25 -5.52 7.90
CA LEU A 974 36.59 -5.78 8.44
C LEU A 974 36.58 -5.68 9.97
N LYS A 975 37.49 -6.43 10.59
CA LYS A 975 37.79 -6.38 12.02
C LYS A 975 39.02 -5.49 12.27
N PRO A 976 39.15 -4.87 13.45
CA PRO A 976 40.38 -4.19 13.86
C PRO A 976 41.53 -5.19 14.03
N ASN A 977 42.78 -4.70 13.95
CA ASN A 977 43.97 -5.49 14.24
C ASN A 977 44.01 -5.87 15.73
N SER A 978 44.39 -7.12 16.03
CA SER A 978 44.40 -7.67 17.38
C SER A 978 45.66 -7.34 18.20
N PHE A 979 46.64 -6.62 17.64
CA PHE A 979 47.99 -6.50 18.21
C PHE A 979 48.14 -5.47 19.34
N ASP A 980 47.24 -4.48 19.46
CA ASP A 980 47.37 -3.39 20.45
C ASP A 980 46.62 -3.68 21.79
N LYS A 981 46.41 -4.95 22.14
CA LYS A 981 45.68 -5.37 23.36
C LYS A 981 46.54 -5.61 24.60
N GLU A 982 47.87 -5.46 24.50
CA GLU A 982 48.80 -5.65 25.63
C GLU A 982 49.39 -4.34 26.19
N LEU A 983 48.85 -3.18 25.77
CA LEU A 983 49.39 -1.85 26.10
C LEU A 983 48.33 -0.84 26.63
N THR A 984 47.21 -1.34 27.17
CA THR A 984 46.18 -0.56 27.91
C THR A 984 45.64 -1.35 29.08
#